data_AF-A0AAW2ZE15-F1
#
_entry.id   AF-A0AAW2ZE15-F1
#
_cell.length_a   1.000
_cell.length_b   1.000
_cell.length_c   1.000
_cell.angle_alpha   90.00
_cell.angle_beta   90.00
_cell.angle_gamma   90.00
#
_symmetry.space_group_name_H-M   'P 1'
#
loop_
_entity.id
_entity.type
_entity.pdbx_description
1 polymer ?
#
loop_
_entity_poly.entity_id
_entity_poly.type
_entity_poly.pdbx_seq_one_letter_code
_entity_poly.pdbx_strand_id
1 'polypeptide(L)'
;MVEQQAFKYTILGLEVLFPFKAYPCQKLYMEKVIQCLEESQKDRAENGTDETKICRKNALLESPTGTGKTLCLLCASYAWLLNYKKKTQGVASYPKIIFTSRTHSQLSKAVDELKHSPYSPVTCVLGSRDQLCVNEELVNMNLHGTALNNACIRLTKSRDGCGYYSKYKEKKEEKTLPELSTTDIEDLVSVGRSEMICPFFYSRDQLNNAEIIFAPYNYIIDPKIRKRSGLSIKDNILIFDEAHNLGQVCTESASFDFHCGYIGMSIGELQVAIKAVTDYKNNAKESNVSIPKDPEELLLEFNKTKEYLMDWDEYISTIEIPENQDQGITKKGDWVVDMMAEANIKASNHAEVIESLREASNIYEEATSKKNVTSTGIKKIISIISHVFDSDSHQDSFSDCFGIFLNTDKKQIPKLRPEVEQGYTDSLADRLKRFKIVDKNIGFWCFHAGLSMQNLKMEKPLCFILTSGTLSPLDSFASELNLSFSVQLENTHVIQSDQIRVIASQCGPTGVTLNSTFQNRENLDYQLEVGYLLVNLSRIVPDGLLVFFSSHRILEKCLERWQTLQKNQDVTIFNSISKHKKIFVEPKDTKRLNDCMREYESILQDGPPPPSPYQQIVPNNGAAFFGVCRGRVSEGLDFSNRNGRAVVIVGLPFPPRENMKVKMKREYLNAMAAKAPAGVRTLKGDEWYVQESSRAVNQAIGRVIRHRYDYGAIILADERFANPKQREQLSRWMRNHIKITNQFGQLVKDTVQFFKKADADFGRDSEKINHVNVGVVDADCVTVEKSNPITSGQHVSASPPAVTSVMSSGYSQKMIKEQYYKNLQKKNKNIENVLERFESVPGGGDKVFKTSKIVCDKQAGVKQVDKIVTNKDVAGGSSKGDQSSSVAPVPVPDDSPDKSRQKPDQKPTAVPNSTPPKQQDTKSKATANNFIDNARNLLTTEEYAYFKSCLMEFKKPAKGQDGIQIFVDKIIQYYNKDKSYFILQGIANFIPPNKIDQFRSLMLRYNVPPWAKATSSDVVVVDHEVDVKPSSQKVTSSQDQAKKKRSVDLITGSASSAKRQRHGYVDVVASPSVKSTPPKPPIIASTSTPPHPVPNNSIEATPTIDDDGMDAKSFVVCAICKEKSTNPNIAICGHACCKHCWVEWLKVKLECPVCREKVRPVHLRQMFL
;
A
#
# COMPACT_ATOMS: atom_id res chain seq x y z
N MET A 1 29.65 9.68 -21.93
CA MET A 1 28.75 8.54 -22.19
C MET A 1 29.54 7.56 -23.04
N VAL A 2 29.43 6.26 -22.77
CA VAL A 2 29.96 5.23 -23.66
C VAL A 2 28.86 4.93 -24.69
N GLU A 3 29.22 4.71 -25.95
CA GLU A 3 28.28 4.26 -26.96
C GLU A 3 27.82 2.83 -26.61
N GLN A 4 26.59 2.69 -26.09
CA GLN A 4 26.01 1.37 -25.88
C GLN A 4 25.68 0.75 -27.24
N GLN A 5 26.39 -0.32 -27.59
CA GLN A 5 26.25 -1.01 -28.86
C GLN A 5 24.89 -1.70 -28.96
N ALA A 6 23.90 -1.00 -29.52
CA ALA A 6 22.55 -1.52 -29.71
C ALA A 6 22.54 -2.70 -30.70
N PHE A 7 21.84 -3.76 -30.33
CA PHE A 7 21.61 -4.92 -31.17
C PHE A 7 20.45 -4.65 -32.13
N LYS A 8 20.64 -4.99 -33.40
CA LYS A 8 19.68 -4.74 -34.49
C LYS A 8 18.99 -6.05 -34.88
N TYR A 9 17.66 -6.05 -34.88
CA TYR A 9 16.84 -7.22 -35.20
C TYR A 9 15.78 -6.88 -36.24
N THR A 10 15.85 -7.52 -37.41
CA THR A 10 14.77 -7.54 -38.39
C THR A 10 13.64 -8.43 -37.87
N ILE A 11 12.46 -7.86 -37.61
CA ILE A 11 11.27 -8.56 -37.11
C ILE A 11 10.09 -8.17 -38.00
N LEU A 12 9.49 -9.13 -38.71
CA LEU A 12 8.44 -8.88 -39.72
C LEU A 12 8.84 -7.82 -40.78
N GLY A 13 10.12 -7.79 -41.16
CA GLY A 13 10.68 -6.80 -42.09
C GLY A 13 10.95 -5.42 -41.47
N LEU A 14 10.73 -5.25 -40.17
CA LEU A 14 10.96 -4.01 -39.43
C LEU A 14 12.25 -4.08 -38.61
N GLU A 15 13.06 -3.02 -38.67
CA GLU A 15 14.33 -2.93 -37.94
C GLU A 15 14.14 -2.42 -36.51
N VAL A 16 14.15 -3.34 -35.55
CA VAL A 16 14.11 -3.02 -34.11
C VAL A 16 15.53 -2.96 -33.57
N LEU A 17 15.95 -1.78 -33.12
CA LEU A 17 17.10 -1.63 -32.22
C LEU A 17 16.68 -2.01 -30.79
N PHE A 18 17.54 -2.73 -30.09
CA PHE A 18 17.31 -3.18 -28.71
C PHE A 18 18.65 -3.12 -27.95
N PRO A 19 18.72 -2.62 -26.71
CA PRO A 19 19.99 -2.37 -26.02
C PRO A 19 20.71 -3.65 -25.54
N PHE A 20 20.10 -4.84 -25.70
CA PHE A 20 20.64 -6.11 -25.21
C PHE A 20 20.57 -7.24 -26.25
N LYS A 21 21.22 -8.37 -25.97
CA LYS A 21 21.09 -9.59 -26.78
C LYS A 21 19.74 -10.27 -26.51
N ALA A 22 18.76 -10.03 -27.38
CA ALA A 22 17.37 -10.43 -27.17
C ALA A 22 17.15 -11.95 -27.13
N TYR A 23 16.41 -12.42 -26.13
CA TYR A 23 16.03 -13.83 -25.95
C TYR A 23 14.99 -14.28 -27.01
N PRO A 24 14.85 -15.58 -27.29
CA PRO A 24 13.83 -16.08 -28.23
C PRO A 24 12.40 -15.64 -27.88
N CYS A 25 12.03 -15.70 -26.59
CA CYS A 25 10.72 -15.24 -26.11
C CYS A 25 10.55 -13.71 -26.21
N GLN A 26 11.63 -12.92 -26.12
CA GLN A 26 11.58 -11.47 -26.36
C GLN A 26 11.36 -11.15 -27.84
N LYS A 27 12.02 -11.88 -28.74
CA LYS A 27 11.82 -11.73 -30.20
C LYS A 27 10.38 -12.05 -30.59
N LEU A 28 9.83 -13.18 -30.10
CA LEU A 28 8.43 -13.56 -30.32
C LEU A 28 7.44 -12.54 -29.73
N TYR A 29 7.77 -11.95 -28.57
CA TYR A 29 6.96 -10.87 -27.98
C TYR A 29 6.96 -9.61 -28.87
N MET A 30 8.13 -9.16 -29.31
CA MET A 30 8.27 -8.01 -30.23
C MET A 30 7.58 -8.26 -31.58
N GLU A 31 7.67 -9.47 -32.11
CA GLU A 31 6.95 -9.91 -33.31
C GLU A 31 5.44 -9.77 -33.16
N LYS A 32 4.87 -10.23 -32.04
CA LYS A 32 3.42 -10.15 -31.76
C LYS A 32 2.95 -8.70 -31.52
N VAL A 33 3.78 -7.84 -30.94
CA VAL A 33 3.53 -6.40 -30.86
C VAL A 33 3.50 -5.75 -32.25
N ILE A 34 4.48 -6.04 -33.11
CA ILE A 34 4.54 -5.48 -34.47
C ILE A 34 3.39 -6.01 -35.35
N GLN A 35 3.04 -7.30 -35.22
CA GLN A 35 1.90 -7.90 -35.89
C GLN A 35 0.59 -7.16 -35.57
N CYS A 36 0.32 -6.94 -34.28
CA CYS A 36 -0.86 -6.21 -33.82
C CYS A 36 -0.98 -4.80 -34.44
N LEU A 37 0.15 -4.09 -34.55
CA LEU A 37 0.22 -2.73 -35.05
C LEU A 37 0.08 -2.65 -36.59
N GLU A 38 0.85 -3.43 -37.35
CA GLU A 38 0.73 -3.47 -38.82
C GLU A 38 -0.65 -4.02 -39.26
N GLU A 39 -1.20 -5.06 -38.60
CA GLU A 39 -2.54 -5.57 -38.95
C GLU A 39 -3.65 -4.57 -38.62
N SER A 40 -3.60 -3.87 -37.47
CA SER A 40 -4.61 -2.86 -37.12
C SER A 40 -4.54 -1.64 -38.03
N GLN A 41 -3.34 -1.20 -38.40
CA GLN A 41 -3.16 -0.08 -39.31
C GLN A 41 -3.55 -0.44 -40.75
N LYS A 42 -3.31 -1.68 -41.19
CA LYS A 42 -3.78 -2.20 -42.47
C LYS A 42 -5.32 -2.23 -42.52
N ASP A 43 -5.96 -2.84 -41.53
CA ASP A 43 -7.42 -2.96 -41.43
C ASP A 43 -8.10 -1.57 -41.45
N ARG A 44 -7.51 -0.60 -40.76
CA ARG A 44 -7.93 0.80 -40.82
C ARG A 44 -7.72 1.42 -42.21
N ALA A 45 -6.58 1.20 -42.86
CA ALA A 45 -6.30 1.76 -44.18
C ALA A 45 -7.24 1.20 -45.27
N GLU A 46 -7.61 -0.07 -45.17
CA GLU A 46 -8.54 -0.73 -46.11
C GLU A 46 -10.01 -0.30 -45.90
N ASN A 47 -10.42 0.00 -44.67
CA ASN A 47 -11.80 0.42 -44.34
C ASN A 47 -12.00 1.95 -44.20
N GLY A 48 -10.92 2.74 -44.25
CA GLY A 48 -10.96 4.20 -44.22
C GLY A 48 -11.50 4.79 -42.92
N THR A 49 -12.63 5.49 -43.00
CA THR A 49 -13.33 6.09 -41.85
C THR A 49 -14.62 5.34 -41.48
N ASP A 50 -14.92 4.21 -42.13
CA ASP A 50 -16.12 3.42 -41.84
C ASP A 50 -15.90 2.53 -40.61
N GLU A 51 -16.13 3.13 -39.45
CA GLU A 51 -16.04 2.51 -38.12
C GLU A 51 -16.97 1.30 -37.92
N THR A 52 -17.91 1.04 -38.83
CA THR A 52 -18.72 -0.20 -38.80
C THR A 52 -17.96 -1.41 -39.34
N LYS A 53 -16.90 -1.18 -40.14
CA LYS A 53 -16.09 -2.22 -40.79
C LYS A 53 -14.69 -2.42 -40.18
N ILE A 54 -14.17 -1.45 -39.41
CA ILE A 54 -12.82 -1.51 -38.82
C ILE A 54 -12.74 -2.57 -37.71
N CYS A 55 -12.17 -3.73 -38.05
CA CYS A 55 -11.99 -4.90 -37.18
C CYS A 55 -10.63 -4.84 -36.45
N ARG A 56 -10.48 -3.86 -35.56
CA ARG A 56 -9.31 -3.61 -34.67
C ARG A 56 -8.64 -4.89 -34.14
N LYS A 57 -7.34 -5.05 -34.40
CA LYS A 57 -6.59 -6.30 -34.20
C LYS A 57 -5.84 -6.26 -32.87
N ASN A 58 -6.57 -6.40 -31.76
CA ASN A 58 -6.02 -6.21 -30.42
C ASN A 58 -5.11 -7.37 -29.98
N ALA A 59 -4.15 -7.06 -29.11
CA ALA A 59 -3.19 -8.02 -28.57
C ALA A 59 -3.38 -8.30 -27.07
N LEU A 60 -3.27 -9.57 -26.68
CA LEU A 60 -3.26 -10.04 -25.29
C LEU A 60 -2.03 -10.92 -25.04
N LEU A 61 -1.06 -10.38 -24.29
CA LEU A 61 0.31 -10.90 -24.22
C LEU A 61 0.73 -11.25 -22.78
N GLU A 62 0.61 -12.51 -22.37
CA GLU A 62 1.28 -13.02 -21.17
C GLU A 62 2.77 -13.28 -21.46
N SER A 63 3.64 -12.74 -20.61
CA SER A 63 5.03 -13.20 -20.51
C SER A 63 5.51 -13.09 -19.07
N PRO A 64 6.22 -14.09 -18.52
CA PRO A 64 6.59 -14.13 -17.10
C PRO A 64 7.37 -12.91 -16.58
N THR A 65 7.58 -12.84 -15.26
CA THR A 65 8.49 -11.87 -14.66
C THR A 65 9.94 -12.12 -15.10
N GLY A 66 10.77 -11.08 -15.08
CA GLY A 66 12.18 -11.17 -15.50
C GLY A 66 12.46 -11.41 -16.99
N THR A 67 11.44 -11.44 -17.86
CA THR A 67 11.61 -11.56 -19.32
C THR A 67 11.87 -10.24 -20.04
N GLY A 68 11.81 -9.09 -19.34
CA GLY A 68 12.02 -7.76 -19.93
C GLY A 68 10.86 -7.26 -20.82
N LYS A 69 9.61 -7.61 -20.45
CA LYS A 69 8.37 -7.22 -21.15
C LYS A 69 8.35 -5.75 -21.60
N THR A 70 8.49 -4.84 -20.64
CA THR A 70 8.20 -3.41 -20.80
C THR A 70 9.15 -2.76 -21.81
N LEU A 71 10.46 -3.01 -21.71
CA LEU A 71 11.45 -2.64 -22.72
C LEU A 71 11.18 -3.27 -24.10
N CYS A 72 10.80 -4.55 -24.19
CA CYS A 72 10.47 -5.20 -25.47
C CYS A 72 9.26 -4.53 -26.15
N LEU A 73 8.23 -4.24 -25.37
CA LEU A 73 7.01 -3.56 -25.78
C LEU A 73 7.30 -2.16 -26.32
N LEU A 74 8.01 -1.34 -25.53
CA LEU A 74 8.38 0.02 -25.88
C LEU A 74 9.28 0.08 -27.12
N CYS A 75 10.31 -0.78 -27.19
CA CYS A 75 11.19 -0.85 -28.36
C CYS A 75 10.43 -1.26 -29.63
N ALA A 76 9.57 -2.28 -29.57
CA ALA A 76 8.79 -2.73 -30.72
C ALA A 76 7.75 -1.69 -31.18
N SER A 77 6.98 -1.12 -30.26
CA SER A 77 5.97 -0.11 -30.58
C SER A 77 6.57 1.19 -31.12
N TYR A 78 7.70 1.66 -30.56
CA TYR A 78 8.35 2.88 -31.05
C TYR A 78 9.13 2.66 -32.35
N ALA A 79 9.79 1.51 -32.54
CA ALA A 79 10.36 1.15 -33.84
C ALA A 79 9.28 1.08 -34.94
N TRP A 80 8.09 0.57 -34.61
CA TRP A 80 6.92 0.63 -35.49
C TRP A 80 6.51 2.08 -35.81
N LEU A 81 6.40 2.96 -34.80
CA LEU A 81 6.03 4.36 -35.02
C LEU A 81 7.06 5.11 -35.88
N LEU A 82 8.36 4.88 -35.65
CA LEU A 82 9.43 5.45 -36.49
C LEU A 82 9.37 4.96 -37.94
N ASN A 83 9.05 3.68 -38.16
CA ASN A 83 8.85 3.13 -39.50
C ASN A 83 7.60 3.71 -40.17
N TYR A 84 6.49 3.82 -39.44
CA TYR A 84 5.25 4.44 -39.91
C TYR A 84 5.49 5.88 -40.35
N LYS A 85 6.11 6.72 -39.51
CA LYS A 85 6.48 8.10 -39.85
C LYS A 85 7.36 8.22 -41.11
N LYS A 86 8.25 7.26 -41.36
CA LYS A 86 9.07 7.20 -42.58
C LYS A 86 8.26 6.79 -43.81
N LYS A 87 7.32 5.85 -43.67
CA LYS A 87 6.38 5.45 -44.73
C LYS A 87 5.39 6.58 -45.09
N THR A 88 4.96 7.38 -44.12
CA THR A 88 3.88 8.38 -44.27
C THR A 88 4.37 9.83 -44.22
N GLN A 89 5.52 10.14 -44.84
CA GLN A 89 6.00 11.52 -44.95
C GLN A 89 4.95 12.41 -45.63
N GLY A 90 4.66 13.57 -45.04
CA GLY A 90 3.64 14.52 -45.52
C GLY A 90 2.23 14.34 -44.93
N VAL A 91 1.95 13.27 -44.17
CA VAL A 91 0.67 13.13 -43.46
C VAL A 91 0.64 14.02 -42.21
N ALA A 92 -0.44 14.80 -42.05
CA ALA A 92 -0.55 15.85 -41.03
C ALA A 92 -0.63 15.36 -39.57
N SER A 93 -0.79 14.06 -39.31
CA SER A 93 -0.82 13.46 -37.98
C SER A 93 -0.44 11.98 -38.02
N TYR A 94 0.08 11.45 -36.92
CA TYR A 94 0.48 10.06 -36.73
C TYR A 94 -0.06 9.51 -35.40
N PRO A 95 -0.30 8.18 -35.27
CA PRO A 95 -0.71 7.58 -34.00
C PRO A 95 0.31 7.84 -32.89
N LYS A 96 -0.16 8.15 -31.69
CA LYS A 96 0.65 8.24 -30.47
C LYS A 96 0.57 6.94 -29.68
N ILE A 97 1.62 6.64 -28.92
CA ILE A 97 1.66 5.49 -28.01
C ILE A 97 1.21 5.97 -26.63
N ILE A 98 0.02 5.55 -26.20
CA ILE A 98 -0.46 5.82 -24.84
C ILE A 98 -0.07 4.62 -23.98
N PHE A 99 1.01 4.75 -23.22
CA PHE A 99 1.51 3.73 -22.30
C PHE A 99 0.88 3.92 -20.92
N THR A 100 0.29 2.84 -20.39
CA THR A 100 -0.52 2.92 -19.17
C THR A 100 -0.17 1.79 -18.20
N SER A 101 -0.19 2.12 -16.92
CA SER A 101 -0.01 1.15 -15.83
C SER A 101 -0.79 1.58 -14.60
N ARG A 102 -0.83 0.74 -13.56
CA ARG A 102 -1.67 0.98 -12.37
C ARG A 102 -1.16 2.12 -11.48
N THR A 103 0.15 2.37 -11.45
CA THR A 103 0.78 3.34 -10.54
C THR A 103 1.91 4.13 -11.20
N HIS A 104 2.20 5.33 -10.66
CA HIS A 104 3.29 6.17 -11.16
C HIS A 104 4.67 5.54 -11.01
N SER A 105 4.94 4.78 -9.94
CA SER A 105 6.23 4.10 -9.78
C SER A 105 6.47 2.99 -10.81
N GLN A 106 5.40 2.41 -11.39
CA GLN A 106 5.52 1.53 -12.57
C GLN A 106 5.79 2.34 -13.85
N LEU A 107 5.16 3.51 -14.00
CA LEU A 107 5.43 4.41 -15.13
C LEU A 107 6.87 4.95 -15.11
N SER A 108 7.38 5.42 -13.96
CA SER A 108 8.78 5.89 -13.86
C SER A 108 9.77 4.77 -14.22
N LYS A 109 9.54 3.52 -13.76
CA LYS A 109 10.35 2.36 -14.20
C LYS A 109 10.32 2.14 -15.72
N ALA A 110 9.15 2.26 -16.36
CA ALA A 110 9.02 2.14 -17.81
C ALA A 110 9.72 3.28 -18.58
N VAL A 111 9.70 4.49 -18.01
CA VAL A 111 10.48 5.64 -18.53
C VAL A 111 11.98 5.42 -18.33
N ASP A 112 12.43 4.85 -17.20
CA ASP A 112 13.84 4.55 -16.96
C ASP A 112 14.36 3.44 -17.89
N GLU A 113 13.58 2.39 -18.17
CA GLU A 113 13.93 1.40 -19.21
C GLU A 113 14.06 2.06 -20.59
N LEU A 114 13.21 3.05 -20.90
CA LEU A 114 13.24 3.81 -22.16
C LEU A 114 14.43 4.77 -22.25
N LYS A 115 14.80 5.46 -21.15
CA LYS A 115 16.02 6.30 -21.04
C LYS A 115 17.32 5.53 -21.31
N HIS A 116 17.32 4.21 -21.06
CA HIS A 116 18.44 3.30 -21.32
C HIS A 116 18.29 2.50 -22.63
N SER A 117 17.36 2.90 -23.49
CA SER A 117 17.17 2.32 -24.83
C SER A 117 17.93 3.13 -25.90
N PRO A 118 18.12 2.58 -27.12
CA PRO A 118 18.68 3.35 -28.25
C PRO A 118 17.69 4.37 -28.86
N TYR A 119 16.56 4.64 -28.20
CA TYR A 119 15.53 5.57 -28.63
C TYR A 119 15.42 6.75 -27.66
N SER A 120 15.19 7.95 -28.19
CA SER A 120 14.94 9.16 -27.39
C SER A 120 13.63 9.83 -27.83
N PRO A 121 12.46 9.19 -27.60
CA PRO A 121 11.17 9.77 -27.93
C PRO A 121 10.86 11.04 -27.15
N VAL A 122 10.02 11.90 -27.75
CA VAL A 122 9.37 13.02 -27.02
C VAL A 122 8.26 12.43 -26.16
N THR A 123 8.35 12.63 -24.83
CA THR A 123 7.43 12.01 -23.87
C THR A 123 6.58 13.03 -23.12
N CYS A 124 5.34 12.65 -22.78
CA CYS A 124 4.49 13.35 -21.82
C CYS A 124 4.16 12.42 -20.65
N VAL A 125 4.19 12.92 -19.41
CA VAL A 125 3.75 12.18 -18.21
C VAL A 125 2.58 12.91 -17.55
N LEU A 126 1.43 12.24 -17.42
CA LEU A 126 0.24 12.80 -16.79
C LEU A 126 0.18 12.45 -15.29
N GLY A 127 0.11 13.48 -14.44
CA GLY A 127 0.01 13.35 -12.98
C GLY A 127 -0.99 14.33 -12.35
N SER A 128 -1.31 14.07 -11.07
CA SER A 128 -2.21 14.91 -10.27
C SER A 128 -1.49 16.16 -9.74
N ARG A 129 -2.24 17.08 -9.12
CA ARG A 129 -1.64 18.24 -8.45
C ARG A 129 -0.79 17.82 -7.25
N ASP A 130 -1.15 16.75 -6.54
CA ASP A 130 -0.42 16.23 -5.36
C ASP A 130 1.03 15.84 -5.68
N GLN A 131 1.30 15.48 -6.94
CA GLN A 131 2.62 15.08 -7.43
C GLN A 131 3.32 16.24 -8.14
N LEU A 132 2.57 17.03 -8.91
CA LEU A 132 3.09 18.07 -9.82
C LEU A 132 3.09 19.49 -9.24
N CYS A 133 2.62 19.70 -8.01
CA CYS A 133 2.64 21.02 -7.37
C CYS A 133 4.04 21.37 -6.83
N VAL A 134 4.55 22.51 -7.27
CA VAL A 134 5.83 23.10 -6.82
C VAL A 134 5.65 24.46 -6.14
N ASN A 135 4.41 24.92 -5.97
CA ASN A 135 4.12 26.09 -5.15
C ASN A 135 4.35 25.72 -3.68
N GLU A 136 5.38 26.32 -3.08
CA GLU A 136 5.82 25.98 -1.72
C GLU A 136 4.78 26.31 -0.65
N GLU A 137 3.93 27.33 -0.84
CA GLU A 137 2.88 27.68 0.11
C GLU A 137 1.84 26.55 0.22
N LEU A 138 1.32 26.09 -0.92
CA LEU A 138 0.35 24.99 -0.98
C LEU A 138 0.92 23.66 -0.46
N VAL A 139 2.20 23.40 -0.73
CA VAL A 139 2.90 22.20 -0.27
C VAL A 139 3.19 22.26 1.23
N ASN A 140 3.64 23.40 1.77
CA ASN A 140 3.90 23.59 3.19
C ASN A 140 2.61 23.62 4.02
N MET A 141 1.47 24.01 3.44
CA MET A 141 0.14 23.84 4.04
C MET A 141 -0.36 22.37 4.04
N ASN A 142 0.42 21.43 3.49
CA ASN A 142 0.07 20.00 3.41
C ASN A 142 -1.32 19.75 2.78
N LEU A 143 -1.67 20.53 1.75
CA LEU A 143 -2.93 20.41 1.04
C LEU A 143 -2.88 19.25 0.03
N HIS A 144 -3.93 18.45 0.00
CA HIS A 144 -4.05 17.29 -0.90
C HIS A 144 -5.43 17.22 -1.57
N GLY A 145 -5.52 16.47 -2.67
CA GLY A 145 -6.75 16.14 -3.39
C GLY A 145 -7.61 17.36 -3.69
N THR A 146 -8.88 17.31 -3.29
CA THR A 146 -9.86 18.38 -3.51
C THR A 146 -9.42 19.73 -2.91
N ALA A 147 -8.79 19.74 -1.74
CA ALA A 147 -8.33 20.98 -1.11
C ALA A 147 -7.22 21.65 -1.93
N LEU A 148 -6.24 20.86 -2.39
CA LEU A 148 -5.17 21.34 -3.27
C LEU A 148 -5.70 21.77 -4.65
N ASN A 149 -6.66 21.04 -5.20
CA ASN A 149 -7.34 21.40 -6.44
C ASN A 149 -8.05 22.75 -6.33
N ASN A 150 -8.85 22.96 -5.28
CA ASN A 150 -9.58 24.21 -5.06
C ASN A 150 -8.61 25.38 -4.81
N ALA A 151 -7.59 25.20 -3.98
CA ALA A 151 -6.59 26.23 -3.72
C ALA A 151 -5.81 26.62 -4.99
N CYS A 152 -5.40 25.63 -5.80
CA CYS A 152 -4.79 25.89 -7.10
C CYS A 152 -5.72 26.64 -8.06
N ILE A 153 -7.01 26.29 -8.12
CA ILE A 153 -7.99 26.97 -8.99
C ILE A 153 -8.19 28.44 -8.56
N ARG A 154 -8.24 28.71 -7.24
CA ARG A 154 -8.27 30.08 -6.72
C ARG A 154 -7.02 30.85 -7.15
N LEU A 155 -5.82 30.30 -6.95
CA LEU A 155 -4.56 30.94 -7.34
C LEU A 155 -4.31 31.02 -8.86
N THR A 156 -5.05 30.29 -9.70
CA THR A 156 -5.01 30.51 -11.17
C THR A 156 -6.02 31.54 -11.66
N LYS A 157 -6.83 32.12 -10.76
CA LYS A 157 -7.83 33.16 -11.03
C LYS A 157 -7.58 34.47 -10.26
N SER A 158 -6.82 34.45 -9.16
CA SER A 158 -6.55 35.63 -8.33
C SER A 158 -5.57 36.61 -8.99
N ARG A 159 -5.64 37.88 -8.57
CA ARG A 159 -4.70 38.94 -8.98
C ARG A 159 -3.27 38.61 -8.55
N ASP A 160 -3.11 38.17 -7.31
CA ASP A 160 -1.84 37.71 -6.73
C ASP A 160 -1.60 36.23 -7.10
N GLY A 161 -1.69 35.93 -8.40
CA GLY A 161 -1.78 34.57 -8.93
C GLY A 161 -0.52 33.72 -8.76
N CYS A 162 -0.66 32.40 -8.85
CA CYS A 162 0.44 31.44 -8.70
C CYS A 162 1.57 31.72 -9.70
N GLY A 163 2.72 32.22 -9.22
CA GLY A 163 3.84 32.64 -10.07
C GLY A 163 4.32 31.57 -11.05
N TYR A 164 4.36 30.30 -10.64
CA TYR A 164 4.70 29.17 -11.51
C TYR A 164 3.73 29.00 -12.70
N TYR A 165 2.44 29.32 -12.53
CA TYR A 165 1.44 29.27 -13.60
C TYR A 165 1.54 30.49 -14.51
N SER A 166 1.74 31.68 -13.95
CA SER A 166 1.98 32.91 -14.71
C SER A 166 3.23 32.80 -15.59
N LYS A 167 4.35 32.30 -15.04
CA LYS A 167 5.61 32.12 -15.79
C LYS A 167 5.55 31.00 -16.83
N TYR A 168 4.71 29.97 -16.59
CA TYR A 168 4.38 28.97 -17.61
C TYR A 168 3.64 29.60 -18.80
N LYS A 169 2.65 30.47 -18.56
CA LYS A 169 1.96 31.20 -19.65
C LYS A 169 2.91 32.08 -20.44
N GLU A 170 3.69 32.90 -19.73
CA GLU A 170 4.70 33.80 -20.33
C GLU A 170 5.65 33.03 -21.26
N LYS A 171 6.32 31.97 -20.76
CA LYS A 171 7.20 31.13 -21.58
C LYS A 171 6.47 30.39 -22.71
N LYS A 172 5.17 30.08 -22.56
CA LYS A 172 4.38 29.47 -23.63
C LYS A 172 4.10 30.46 -24.76
N GLU A 173 3.72 31.69 -24.41
CA GLU A 173 3.40 32.76 -25.35
C GLU A 173 4.66 33.22 -26.11
N GLU A 174 5.82 33.28 -25.42
CA GLU A 174 7.15 33.48 -26.02
C GLU A 174 7.67 32.29 -26.84
N LYS A 175 7.09 31.08 -26.66
CA LYS A 175 7.63 29.79 -27.14
C LYS A 175 9.03 29.45 -26.59
N THR A 176 9.35 29.93 -25.40
CA THR A 176 10.60 29.71 -24.63
C THR A 176 10.45 28.62 -23.55
N LEU A 177 9.40 27.79 -23.64
CA LEU A 177 9.28 26.59 -22.82
C LEU A 177 10.45 25.62 -23.11
N PRO A 178 10.94 24.86 -22.11
CA PRO A 178 11.97 23.85 -22.34
C PRO A 178 11.50 22.78 -23.33
N GLU A 179 12.44 22.27 -24.14
CA GLU A 179 12.28 20.98 -24.81
C GLU A 179 12.73 19.88 -23.86
N LEU A 180 11.89 18.86 -23.65
CA LEU A 180 12.21 17.68 -22.87
C LEU A 180 12.20 16.45 -23.77
N SER A 181 13.25 15.63 -23.62
CA SER A 181 13.35 14.28 -24.15
C SER A 181 12.52 13.30 -23.30
N THR A 182 12.92 12.05 -23.25
CA THR A 182 12.35 11.03 -22.35
C THR A 182 12.55 11.42 -20.88
N THR A 183 11.47 11.82 -20.19
CA THR A 183 11.48 12.29 -18.78
C THR A 183 10.35 11.69 -17.97
N ASP A 184 10.57 11.44 -16.68
CA ASP A 184 9.56 10.96 -15.74
C ASP A 184 8.84 12.11 -14.99
N ILE A 185 8.15 11.81 -13.89
CA ILE A 185 7.41 12.80 -13.10
C ILE A 185 8.31 13.56 -12.11
N GLU A 186 9.37 12.94 -11.62
CA GLU A 186 10.39 13.53 -10.76
C GLU A 186 11.30 14.52 -11.53
N ASP A 187 11.67 14.17 -12.77
CA ASP A 187 12.32 15.03 -13.75
C ASP A 187 11.49 16.31 -13.99
N LEU A 188 10.20 16.14 -14.30
CA LEU A 188 9.30 17.25 -14.62
C LEU A 188 9.09 18.20 -13.43
N VAL A 189 9.01 17.66 -12.21
CA VAL A 189 8.99 18.45 -10.96
C VAL A 189 10.29 19.22 -10.75
N SER A 190 11.43 18.60 -11.09
CA SER A 190 12.75 19.23 -10.99
C SER A 190 12.91 20.38 -12.01
N VAL A 191 12.48 20.16 -13.26
CA VAL A 191 12.44 21.18 -14.32
C VAL A 191 11.53 22.34 -13.93
N GLY A 192 10.33 22.08 -13.40
CA GLY A 192 9.43 23.15 -12.96
C GLY A 192 10.01 24.05 -11.86
N ARG A 193 10.85 23.48 -10.98
CA ARG A 193 11.58 24.24 -9.95
C ARG A 193 12.75 25.04 -10.50
N SER A 194 13.53 24.51 -11.44
CA SER A 194 14.66 25.24 -12.04
C SER A 194 14.19 26.34 -13.00
N GLU A 195 13.15 26.08 -13.77
CA GLU A 195 12.62 26.96 -14.82
C GLU A 195 11.51 27.90 -14.34
N MET A 196 11.10 27.76 -13.07
CA MET A 196 9.99 28.47 -12.43
C MET A 196 8.63 28.33 -13.16
N ILE A 197 8.39 27.21 -13.84
CA ILE A 197 7.13 26.89 -14.54
C ILE A 197 6.32 25.83 -13.79
N CYS A 198 4.99 25.84 -13.94
CA CYS A 198 4.12 24.86 -13.30
C CYS A 198 4.10 23.50 -14.02
N PRO A 199 4.65 22.41 -13.45
CA PRO A 199 4.69 21.09 -14.10
C PRO A 199 3.30 20.58 -14.52
N PHE A 200 2.28 20.85 -13.70
CA PHE A 200 0.91 20.39 -13.92
C PHE A 200 0.26 20.91 -15.20
N PHE A 201 0.53 22.16 -15.57
CA PHE A 201 0.03 22.73 -16.83
C PHE A 201 0.96 22.42 -18.00
N TYR A 202 2.27 22.44 -17.75
CA TYR A 202 3.28 22.16 -18.77
C TYR A 202 3.20 20.74 -19.35
N SER A 203 2.97 19.69 -18.53
CA SER A 203 2.75 18.33 -19.08
C SER A 203 1.52 18.22 -19.96
N ARG A 204 0.44 18.94 -19.63
CA ARG A 204 -0.79 18.96 -20.44
C ARG A 204 -0.58 19.64 -21.80
N ASP A 205 0.36 20.57 -21.89
CA ASP A 205 0.73 21.18 -23.17
C ASP A 205 1.51 20.19 -24.05
N GLN A 206 2.42 19.42 -23.43
CA GLN A 206 3.23 18.40 -24.12
C GLN A 206 2.41 17.24 -24.70
N LEU A 207 1.15 17.04 -24.28
CA LEU A 207 0.24 16.07 -24.92
C LEU A 207 0.12 16.25 -26.44
N ASN A 208 0.24 17.49 -26.93
CA ASN A 208 0.15 17.79 -28.36
C ASN A 208 1.37 17.30 -29.15
N ASN A 209 2.56 17.40 -28.56
CA ASN A 209 3.83 17.11 -29.25
C ASN A 209 4.38 15.70 -28.97
N ALA A 210 3.99 15.10 -27.84
CA ALA A 210 4.49 13.79 -27.41
C ALA A 210 4.19 12.66 -28.40
N GLU A 211 5.18 11.79 -28.57
CA GLU A 211 5.08 10.52 -29.30
C GLU A 211 4.61 9.39 -28.39
N ILE A 212 5.06 9.43 -27.12
CA ILE A 212 4.67 8.50 -26.06
C ILE A 212 4.07 9.27 -24.88
N ILE A 213 2.89 8.88 -24.44
CA ILE A 213 2.17 9.48 -23.31
C ILE A 213 2.06 8.43 -22.20
N PHE A 214 2.69 8.69 -21.06
CA PHE A 214 2.62 7.88 -19.86
C PHE A 214 1.48 8.37 -18.96
N ALA A 215 0.48 7.53 -18.73
CA ALA A 215 -0.70 7.89 -17.96
C ALA A 215 -1.19 6.72 -17.08
N PRO A 216 -1.50 6.93 -15.79
CA PRO A 216 -2.08 5.86 -14.96
C PRO A 216 -3.46 5.44 -15.44
N TYR A 217 -3.87 4.20 -15.16
CA TYR A 217 -5.16 3.64 -15.61
C TYR A 217 -6.36 4.58 -15.41
N ASN A 218 -6.47 5.30 -14.29
CA ASN A 218 -7.61 6.18 -14.04
C ASN A 218 -7.67 7.42 -14.97
N TYR A 219 -6.58 7.83 -15.62
CA TYR A 219 -6.62 8.85 -16.68
C TYR A 219 -7.18 8.33 -18.00
N ILE A 220 -7.22 7.00 -18.15
CA ILE A 220 -7.71 6.30 -19.33
C ILE A 220 -9.16 5.90 -19.12
N ILE A 221 -9.45 5.14 -18.06
CA ILE A 221 -10.77 4.53 -17.85
C ILE A 221 -11.84 5.60 -17.57
N ASP A 222 -11.61 6.50 -16.60
CA ASP A 222 -12.58 7.52 -16.17
C ASP A 222 -12.78 8.59 -17.28
N PRO A 223 -13.97 8.70 -17.90
CA PRO A 223 -14.22 9.67 -18.96
C PRO A 223 -14.13 11.12 -18.50
N LYS A 224 -14.43 11.40 -17.22
CA LYS A 224 -14.41 12.72 -16.61
C LYS A 224 -12.96 13.14 -16.34
N ILE A 225 -12.06 12.24 -15.92
CA ILE A 225 -10.61 12.52 -15.84
C ILE A 225 -10.02 12.67 -17.25
N ARG A 226 -10.32 11.73 -18.16
CA ARG A 226 -9.85 11.74 -19.55
C ARG A 226 -10.15 13.09 -20.24
N LYS A 227 -11.42 13.49 -20.29
CA LYS A 227 -11.88 14.78 -20.85
C LYS A 227 -11.19 16.00 -20.18
N ARG A 228 -11.05 16.01 -18.85
CA ARG A 228 -10.35 17.09 -18.09
C ARG A 228 -8.82 17.11 -18.27
N SER A 229 -8.22 16.05 -18.81
CA SER A 229 -6.78 15.98 -19.05
C SER A 229 -6.37 16.49 -20.44
N GLY A 230 -7.29 16.52 -21.40
CA GLY A 230 -7.00 16.78 -22.82
C GLY A 230 -6.53 15.53 -23.60
N LEU A 231 -6.46 14.36 -22.95
CA LEU A 231 -6.00 13.12 -23.58
C LEU A 231 -7.04 12.56 -24.56
N SER A 232 -6.72 12.59 -25.85
CA SER A 232 -7.49 11.90 -26.88
C SER A 232 -7.00 10.46 -27.07
N ILE A 233 -7.91 9.50 -27.01
CA ILE A 233 -7.65 8.07 -27.28
C ILE A 233 -7.86 7.74 -28.76
N LYS A 234 -8.66 8.53 -29.49
CA LYS A 234 -8.96 8.30 -30.90
C LYS A 234 -7.68 8.19 -31.71
N ASP A 235 -7.66 7.20 -32.61
CA ASP A 235 -6.58 6.93 -33.59
C ASP A 235 -5.21 6.57 -32.99
N ASN A 236 -5.11 6.46 -31.66
CA ASN A 236 -3.87 6.19 -30.93
C ASN A 236 -3.75 4.73 -30.48
N ILE A 237 -2.52 4.28 -30.22
CA ILE A 237 -2.21 2.94 -29.69
C ILE A 237 -2.40 3.00 -28.17
N LEU A 238 -3.19 2.09 -27.59
CA LEU A 238 -3.44 2.06 -26.15
C LEU A 238 -2.86 0.79 -25.51
N ILE A 239 -1.84 0.99 -24.67
CA ILE A 239 -1.06 -0.08 -24.03
C ILE A 239 -1.38 -0.13 -22.53
N PHE A 240 -1.76 -1.30 -22.02
CA PHE A 240 -1.95 -1.58 -20.59
C PHE A 240 -0.88 -2.57 -20.10
N ASP A 241 0.07 -2.10 -19.28
CA ASP A 241 1.12 -2.92 -18.67
C ASP A 241 0.86 -3.19 -17.18
N GLU A 242 1.05 -4.45 -16.80
CA GLU A 242 0.43 -5.12 -15.66
C GLU A 242 -1.12 -5.07 -15.68
N ALA A 243 -1.69 -5.46 -16.82
CA ALA A 243 -3.13 -5.49 -17.11
C ALA A 243 -3.94 -6.50 -16.26
N HIS A 244 -3.34 -7.34 -15.42
CA HIS A 244 -4.05 -8.38 -14.66
C HIS A 244 -5.13 -7.83 -13.71
N ASN A 245 -4.98 -6.58 -13.25
CA ASN A 245 -5.95 -5.87 -12.41
C ASN A 245 -6.91 -4.96 -13.21
N LEU A 246 -6.82 -4.91 -14.55
CA LEU A 246 -7.62 -4.01 -15.39
C LEU A 246 -9.14 -4.24 -15.21
N GLY A 247 -9.57 -5.51 -15.18
CA GLY A 247 -10.98 -5.86 -14.99
C GLY A 247 -11.56 -5.32 -13.67
N GLN A 248 -10.78 -5.40 -12.59
CA GLN A 248 -11.15 -4.81 -11.30
C GLN A 248 -11.27 -3.28 -11.42
N VAL A 249 -10.26 -2.60 -11.97
CA VAL A 249 -10.24 -1.13 -12.11
C VAL A 249 -11.39 -0.62 -12.99
N CYS A 250 -11.77 -1.33 -14.05
CA CYS A 250 -12.97 -1.03 -14.84
C CYS A 250 -14.24 -1.13 -13.99
N THR A 251 -14.48 -2.27 -13.33
CA THR A 251 -15.67 -2.43 -12.47
C THR A 251 -15.71 -1.48 -11.27
N GLU A 252 -14.57 -1.11 -10.70
CA GLU A 252 -14.46 -0.11 -9.64
C GLU A 252 -14.75 1.30 -10.16
N SER A 253 -14.26 1.68 -11.35
CA SER A 253 -14.54 2.99 -11.95
C SER A 253 -16.02 3.22 -12.26
N ALA A 254 -16.78 2.16 -12.49
CA ALA A 254 -18.22 2.18 -12.72
C ALA A 254 -19.05 1.94 -11.43
N SER A 255 -18.41 1.59 -10.31
CA SER A 255 -19.06 1.39 -9.01
C SER A 255 -19.02 2.66 -8.15
N PHE A 256 -19.99 2.83 -7.26
CA PHE A 256 -19.88 3.78 -6.15
C PHE A 256 -20.60 3.27 -4.90
N ASP A 257 -20.09 3.67 -3.74
CA ASP A 257 -20.72 3.47 -2.45
C ASP A 257 -21.07 4.84 -1.83
N PHE A 258 -22.23 4.96 -1.18
CA PHE A 258 -22.60 6.16 -0.43
C PHE A 258 -23.49 5.88 0.79
N HIS A 259 -23.19 6.56 1.89
CA HIS A 259 -24.01 6.61 3.09
C HIS A 259 -25.15 7.63 2.91
N CYS A 260 -26.39 7.28 3.26
CA CYS A 260 -27.56 8.14 2.98
C CYS A 260 -27.47 9.52 3.66
N GLY A 261 -26.79 9.61 4.80
CA GLY A 261 -26.47 10.89 5.46
C GLY A 261 -25.77 11.96 4.59
N TYR A 262 -25.18 11.62 3.43
CA TYR A 262 -24.73 12.64 2.46
C TYR A 262 -25.90 13.46 1.87
N ILE A 263 -27.11 12.91 1.80
CA ILE A 263 -28.34 13.61 1.40
C ILE A 263 -28.68 14.66 2.48
N GLY A 264 -28.77 14.24 3.76
CA GLY A 264 -28.97 15.14 4.90
C GLY A 264 -27.91 16.23 5.07
N MET A 265 -26.64 15.94 4.71
CA MET A 265 -25.59 16.95 4.58
C MET A 265 -25.87 17.93 3.44
N SER A 266 -26.21 17.42 2.25
CA SER A 266 -26.52 18.23 1.07
C SER A 266 -27.70 19.18 1.31
N ILE A 267 -28.75 18.73 2.00
CA ILE A 267 -29.90 19.56 2.42
C ILE A 267 -29.44 20.69 3.36
N GLY A 268 -28.54 20.41 4.30
CA GLY A 268 -27.98 21.41 5.22
C GLY A 268 -27.10 22.46 4.53
N GLU A 269 -26.24 22.03 3.60
CA GLU A 269 -25.42 22.91 2.78
C GLU A 269 -26.30 23.78 1.85
N LEU A 270 -27.35 23.19 1.25
CA LEU A 270 -28.30 23.88 0.38
C LEU A 270 -29.15 24.91 1.15
N GLN A 271 -29.56 24.63 2.39
CA GLN A 271 -30.25 25.63 3.24
C GLN A 271 -29.35 26.86 3.51
N VAL A 272 -28.04 26.67 3.71
CA VAL A 272 -27.11 27.79 3.90
C VAL A 272 -26.97 28.63 2.63
N ALA A 273 -27.00 28.02 1.44
CA ALA A 273 -27.06 28.74 0.17
C ALA A 273 -28.39 29.50 0.01
N ILE A 274 -29.54 28.86 0.27
CA ILE A 274 -30.87 29.50 0.30
C ILE A 274 -30.85 30.73 1.21
N LYS A 275 -30.32 30.61 2.43
CA LYS A 275 -30.20 31.74 3.35
C LYS A 275 -29.34 32.87 2.76
N ALA A 276 -28.19 32.55 2.16
CA ALA A 276 -27.33 33.58 1.56
C ALA A 276 -28.02 34.35 0.42
N VAL A 277 -28.81 33.67 -0.42
CA VAL A 277 -29.64 34.33 -1.46
C VAL A 277 -30.74 35.18 -0.83
N THR A 278 -31.42 34.70 0.23
CA THR A 278 -32.43 35.47 0.96
C THR A 278 -31.85 36.72 1.63
N ASP A 279 -30.70 36.60 2.29
CA ASP A 279 -30.01 37.70 2.95
C ASP A 279 -29.51 38.73 1.92
N TYR A 280 -29.04 38.29 0.74
CA TYR A 280 -28.73 39.16 -0.39
C TYR A 280 -29.98 39.90 -0.93
N LYS A 281 -31.08 39.18 -1.17
CA LYS A 281 -32.34 39.76 -1.66
C LYS A 281 -32.87 40.86 -0.73
N ASN A 282 -32.75 40.66 0.58
CA ASN A 282 -33.20 41.62 1.58
C ASN A 282 -32.20 42.79 1.77
N ASN A 283 -30.89 42.51 1.80
CA ASN A 283 -29.83 43.47 2.13
C ASN A 283 -28.64 43.39 1.14
N ALA A 284 -28.89 43.72 -0.12
CA ALA A 284 -27.91 43.67 -1.23
C ALA A 284 -26.69 44.60 -1.09
N LYS A 285 -26.57 45.37 0.01
CA LYS A 285 -25.44 46.28 0.29
C LYS A 285 -24.40 45.74 1.28
N GLU A 286 -24.69 44.62 1.96
CA GLU A 286 -23.80 44.05 3.00
C GLU A 286 -23.34 42.61 2.70
N SER A 287 -23.94 41.97 1.70
CA SER A 287 -23.70 40.58 1.31
C SER A 287 -22.41 40.45 0.47
N ASN A 288 -21.41 39.79 1.04
CA ASN A 288 -20.13 39.50 0.37
C ASN A 288 -20.22 38.20 -0.46
N VAL A 289 -21.29 38.03 -1.23
CA VAL A 289 -21.62 36.80 -1.97
C VAL A 289 -22.15 37.16 -3.35
N SER A 290 -21.57 36.56 -4.39
CA SER A 290 -21.93 36.81 -5.79
C SER A 290 -23.11 35.94 -6.20
N ILE A 291 -24.27 36.57 -6.42
CA ILE A 291 -25.48 35.89 -6.88
C ILE A 291 -25.49 35.87 -8.43
N PRO A 292 -25.55 34.70 -9.10
CA PRO A 292 -25.25 34.57 -10.53
C PRO A 292 -26.42 34.90 -11.48
N LYS A 293 -27.66 34.83 -11.01
CA LYS A 293 -28.91 35.10 -11.75
C LYS A 293 -29.95 35.71 -10.81
N ASP A 294 -31.23 35.73 -11.17
CA ASP A 294 -32.25 36.38 -10.33
C ASP A 294 -32.40 35.69 -8.95
N PRO A 295 -32.49 36.45 -7.83
CA PRO A 295 -32.66 35.87 -6.50
C PRO A 295 -33.97 35.12 -6.27
N GLU A 296 -35.07 35.47 -6.94
CA GLU A 296 -36.35 34.75 -6.83
C GLU A 296 -36.31 33.44 -7.61
N GLU A 297 -35.74 33.46 -8.82
CA GLU A 297 -35.46 32.28 -9.65
C GLU A 297 -34.59 31.26 -8.89
N LEU A 298 -33.47 31.72 -8.32
CA LEU A 298 -32.58 30.89 -7.48
C LEU A 298 -33.29 30.30 -6.25
N LEU A 299 -34.10 31.10 -5.56
CA LEU A 299 -34.84 30.61 -4.40
C LEU A 299 -35.90 29.57 -4.80
N LEU A 300 -36.55 29.72 -5.95
CA LEU A 300 -37.48 28.72 -6.48
C LEU A 300 -36.77 27.41 -6.84
N GLU A 301 -35.67 27.49 -7.60
CA GLU A 301 -34.85 26.32 -7.97
C GLU A 301 -34.29 25.60 -6.75
N PHE A 302 -33.72 26.32 -5.79
CA PHE A 302 -33.09 25.72 -4.61
C PHE A 302 -34.13 25.08 -3.67
N ASN A 303 -35.33 25.64 -3.53
CA ASN A 303 -36.39 25.00 -2.75
C ASN A 303 -36.95 23.75 -3.46
N LYS A 304 -37.22 23.80 -4.77
CA LYS A 304 -37.58 22.62 -5.60
C LYS A 304 -36.51 21.52 -5.52
N THR A 305 -35.24 21.90 -5.52
CA THR A 305 -34.10 20.97 -5.40
C THR A 305 -34.01 20.37 -3.99
N LYS A 306 -34.30 21.16 -2.96
CA LYS A 306 -34.33 20.71 -1.57
C LYS A 306 -35.48 19.73 -1.32
N GLU A 307 -36.65 19.99 -1.89
CA GLU A 307 -37.82 19.09 -1.89
C GLU A 307 -37.43 17.70 -2.41
N TYR A 308 -36.86 17.62 -3.63
CA TYR A 308 -36.38 16.35 -4.20
C TYR A 308 -35.36 15.61 -3.32
N LEU A 309 -34.47 16.32 -2.61
CA LEU A 309 -33.54 15.68 -1.67
C LEU A 309 -34.22 15.20 -0.39
N MET A 310 -35.27 15.88 0.07
CA MET A 310 -36.07 15.44 1.23
C MET A 310 -36.92 14.22 0.86
N ASP A 311 -37.57 14.22 -0.31
CA ASP A 311 -38.31 13.07 -0.84
C ASP A 311 -37.41 11.82 -0.95
N TRP A 312 -36.15 12.01 -1.35
CA TRP A 312 -35.17 10.92 -1.46
C TRP A 312 -34.76 10.34 -0.10
N ASP A 313 -34.52 11.19 0.91
CA ASP A 313 -34.19 10.76 2.27
C ASP A 313 -35.40 10.06 2.94
N GLU A 314 -36.63 10.55 2.70
CA GLU A 314 -37.86 9.91 3.17
C GLU A 314 -38.12 8.57 2.47
N TYR A 315 -38.01 8.50 1.13
CA TYR A 315 -38.16 7.24 0.39
C TYR A 315 -37.19 6.18 0.92
N ILE A 316 -35.90 6.52 1.04
CA ILE A 316 -34.90 5.59 1.59
C ILE A 316 -35.22 5.22 3.05
N SER A 317 -35.81 6.13 3.84
CA SER A 317 -36.26 5.85 5.21
C SER A 317 -37.26 4.69 5.25
N THR A 318 -38.24 4.66 4.33
CA THR A 318 -39.31 3.63 4.30
C THR A 318 -38.81 2.20 4.07
N ILE A 319 -37.62 2.02 3.48
CA ILE A 319 -37.12 0.70 3.06
C ILE A 319 -36.76 -0.17 4.27
N GLU A 320 -37.61 -1.13 4.62
CA GLU A 320 -37.31 -2.08 5.70
C GLU A 320 -36.13 -3.01 5.35
N ILE A 321 -35.22 -3.22 6.31
CA ILE A 321 -34.13 -4.19 6.24
C ILE A 321 -34.38 -5.24 7.34
N PRO A 322 -34.60 -6.51 7.02
CA PRO A 322 -34.97 -7.53 8.01
C PRO A 322 -33.91 -7.75 9.11
N GLU A 323 -34.34 -7.84 10.38
CA GLU A 323 -33.46 -8.06 11.53
C GLU A 323 -32.65 -9.36 11.46
N ASN A 324 -33.18 -10.39 10.79
CA ASN A 324 -32.48 -11.67 10.54
C ASN A 324 -31.45 -11.60 9.39
N GLN A 325 -31.10 -10.40 8.90
CA GLN A 325 -30.12 -10.19 7.84
C GLN A 325 -28.99 -9.25 8.29
N ASP A 326 -27.98 -9.82 8.97
CA ASP A 326 -26.59 -9.29 9.06
C ASP A 326 -25.93 -9.02 7.68
N GLN A 327 -26.66 -9.28 6.59
CA GLN A 327 -26.21 -9.24 5.21
C GLN A 327 -27.02 -8.28 4.33
N GLY A 328 -27.91 -7.44 4.87
CA GLY A 328 -28.66 -6.40 4.12
C GLY A 328 -29.58 -6.93 3.02
N ILE A 329 -30.07 -6.03 2.16
CA ILE A 329 -30.97 -6.35 1.02
C ILE A 329 -30.30 -6.06 -0.33
N THR A 330 -30.64 -6.84 -1.36
CA THR A 330 -30.14 -6.69 -2.72
C THR A 330 -31.26 -6.27 -3.70
N LYS A 331 -30.91 -5.45 -4.69
CA LYS A 331 -31.79 -5.02 -5.80
C LYS A 331 -31.03 -5.09 -7.14
N LYS A 332 -31.75 -5.09 -8.26
CA LYS A 332 -31.17 -4.96 -9.61
C LYS A 332 -30.62 -3.56 -9.86
N GLY A 333 -29.74 -3.40 -10.85
CA GLY A 333 -29.20 -2.11 -11.29
C GLY A 333 -30.24 -1.03 -11.59
N ASP A 334 -31.35 -1.38 -12.26
CA ASP A 334 -32.42 -0.44 -12.63
C ASP A 334 -33.05 0.28 -11.43
N TRP A 335 -33.09 -0.38 -10.27
CA TRP A 335 -33.77 0.14 -9.08
C TRP A 335 -33.16 1.44 -8.53
N VAL A 336 -31.93 1.81 -8.93
CA VAL A 336 -31.37 3.14 -8.60
C VAL A 336 -32.15 4.27 -9.30
N VAL A 337 -32.66 4.01 -10.50
CA VAL A 337 -33.45 4.95 -11.30
C VAL A 337 -34.85 5.03 -10.72
N ASP A 338 -35.47 3.89 -10.38
CA ASP A 338 -36.76 3.84 -9.68
C ASP A 338 -36.71 4.67 -8.38
N MET A 339 -35.71 4.40 -7.52
CA MET A 339 -35.49 5.12 -6.26
C MET A 339 -35.35 6.64 -6.45
N MET A 340 -34.65 7.09 -7.49
CA MET A 340 -34.51 8.51 -7.81
C MET A 340 -35.78 9.11 -8.41
N ALA A 341 -36.53 8.34 -9.21
CA ALA A 341 -37.75 8.78 -9.87
C ALA A 341 -38.92 8.98 -8.89
N GLU A 342 -38.98 8.19 -7.82
CA GLU A 342 -39.89 8.41 -6.68
C GLU A 342 -39.59 9.75 -6.00
N ALA A 343 -38.31 10.09 -5.81
CA ALA A 343 -37.84 11.41 -5.37
C ALA A 343 -37.88 12.50 -6.48
N ASN A 344 -38.60 12.24 -7.57
CA ASN A 344 -38.77 13.12 -8.73
C ASN A 344 -37.48 13.53 -9.48
N ILE A 345 -36.33 12.88 -9.19
CA ILE A 345 -35.07 13.05 -9.93
C ILE A 345 -35.04 12.02 -11.06
N LYS A 346 -35.18 12.49 -12.30
CA LYS A 346 -35.45 11.67 -13.50
C LYS A 346 -34.49 12.03 -14.62
N ALA A 347 -34.36 11.13 -15.60
CA ALA A 347 -33.52 11.38 -16.79
C ALA A 347 -33.86 12.71 -17.52
N SER A 348 -35.11 13.17 -17.43
CA SER A 348 -35.56 14.45 -18.01
C SER A 348 -35.12 15.72 -17.26
N ASN A 349 -34.92 15.68 -15.93
CA ASN A 349 -34.62 16.87 -15.11
C ASN A 349 -33.31 16.78 -14.29
N HIS A 350 -32.62 15.63 -14.29
CA HIS A 350 -31.37 15.42 -13.53
C HIS A 350 -30.31 16.50 -13.80
N ALA A 351 -30.26 17.04 -15.01
CA ALA A 351 -29.33 18.11 -15.40
C ALA A 351 -29.67 19.45 -14.72
N GLU A 352 -30.96 19.81 -14.59
CA GLU A 352 -31.42 20.98 -13.83
C GLU A 352 -31.02 20.85 -12.35
N VAL A 353 -31.30 19.68 -11.77
CA VAL A 353 -30.97 19.35 -10.37
C VAL A 353 -29.46 19.44 -10.11
N ILE A 354 -28.65 18.95 -11.05
CA ILE A 354 -27.19 19.04 -10.98
C ILE A 354 -26.70 20.50 -11.04
N GLU A 355 -27.29 21.36 -11.88
CA GLU A 355 -26.81 22.75 -12.02
C GLU A 355 -27.25 23.63 -10.85
N SER A 356 -28.51 23.52 -10.39
CA SER A 356 -28.97 24.13 -9.13
C SER A 356 -28.07 23.75 -7.95
N LEU A 357 -27.68 22.46 -7.84
CA LEU A 357 -26.73 22.01 -6.83
C LEU A 357 -25.31 22.61 -7.04
N ARG A 358 -24.85 22.85 -8.26
CA ARG A 358 -23.56 23.52 -8.53
C ARG A 358 -23.58 24.99 -8.12
N GLU A 359 -24.65 25.71 -8.46
CA GLU A 359 -24.86 27.11 -8.05
C GLU A 359 -24.92 27.22 -6.52
N ALA A 360 -25.73 26.40 -5.86
CA ALA A 360 -25.82 26.32 -4.41
C ALA A 360 -24.46 25.97 -3.76
N SER A 361 -23.69 25.05 -4.35
CA SER A 361 -22.33 24.73 -3.93
C SER A 361 -21.40 25.96 -3.98
N ASN A 362 -21.47 26.76 -5.04
CA ASN A 362 -20.62 27.93 -5.21
C ASN A 362 -20.99 29.03 -4.19
N ILE A 363 -22.29 29.33 -4.07
CA ILE A 363 -22.84 30.30 -3.09
C ILE A 363 -22.50 29.86 -1.65
N TYR A 364 -22.59 28.57 -1.34
CA TYR A 364 -22.16 28.01 -0.05
C TYR A 364 -20.67 28.24 0.24
N GLU A 365 -19.78 27.91 -0.71
CA GLU A 365 -18.33 28.06 -0.53
C GLU A 365 -17.87 29.53 -0.49
N GLU A 366 -18.65 30.45 -1.08
CA GLU A 366 -18.41 31.90 -0.97
C GLU A 366 -18.95 32.47 0.35
N ALA A 367 -20.18 32.15 0.74
CA ALA A 367 -20.76 32.55 2.04
C ALA A 367 -19.95 32.02 3.24
N THR A 368 -19.35 30.83 3.10
CA THR A 368 -18.47 30.22 4.12
C THR A 368 -16.97 30.47 3.89
N SER A 369 -16.60 31.28 2.89
CA SER A 369 -15.21 31.48 2.41
C SER A 369 -14.18 31.76 3.51
N LYS A 370 -14.55 32.61 4.48
CA LYS A 370 -13.73 32.96 5.66
C LYS A 370 -13.28 31.76 6.51
N LYS A 371 -13.91 30.59 6.37
CA LYS A 371 -13.64 29.36 7.14
C LYS A 371 -13.02 28.21 6.32
N ASN A 372 -12.73 28.38 5.02
CA ASN A 372 -12.27 27.30 4.11
C ASN A 372 -13.14 26.01 4.18
N VAL A 373 -14.46 26.18 4.29
CA VAL A 373 -15.40 25.05 4.23
C VAL A 373 -15.62 24.63 2.77
N THR A 374 -16.00 23.37 2.56
CA THR A 374 -16.31 22.82 1.23
C THR A 374 -17.67 22.15 1.23
N SER A 375 -18.45 22.36 0.16
CA SER A 375 -19.79 21.79 -0.07
C SER A 375 -19.71 20.28 -0.34
N THR A 376 -19.56 19.50 0.73
CA THR A 376 -19.11 18.11 0.69
C THR A 376 -20.28 17.16 0.47
N GLY A 377 -21.44 17.44 1.08
CA GLY A 377 -22.69 16.75 0.79
C GLY A 377 -23.13 16.99 -0.65
N ILE A 378 -23.28 18.26 -1.03
CA ILE A 378 -23.71 18.67 -2.38
C ILE A 378 -22.81 18.06 -3.47
N LYS A 379 -21.47 18.14 -3.34
CA LYS A 379 -20.55 17.58 -4.34
C LYS A 379 -20.60 16.05 -4.42
N LYS A 380 -20.92 15.35 -3.32
CA LYS A 380 -21.15 13.90 -3.33
C LYS A 380 -22.49 13.55 -4.00
N ILE A 381 -23.56 14.31 -3.75
CA ILE A 381 -24.87 14.13 -4.40
C ILE A 381 -24.80 14.41 -5.91
N ILE A 382 -24.18 15.53 -6.33
CA ILE A 382 -23.90 15.81 -7.75
C ILE A 382 -23.16 14.63 -8.38
N SER A 383 -22.14 14.07 -7.72
CA SER A 383 -21.38 12.94 -8.23
C SER A 383 -22.18 11.64 -8.35
N ILE A 384 -23.22 11.44 -7.53
CA ILE A 384 -24.09 10.26 -7.59
C ILE A 384 -25.10 10.40 -8.74
N ILE A 385 -25.81 11.53 -8.80
CA ILE A 385 -26.78 11.83 -9.88
C ILE A 385 -26.06 11.83 -11.25
N SER A 386 -24.87 12.44 -11.33
CA SER A 386 -24.01 12.45 -12.54
C SER A 386 -23.32 11.11 -12.84
N HIS A 387 -23.60 10.04 -12.10
CA HIS A 387 -23.06 8.69 -12.36
C HIS A 387 -24.17 7.68 -12.62
N VAL A 388 -25.33 7.84 -11.98
CA VAL A 388 -26.56 7.15 -12.39
C VAL A 388 -26.92 7.58 -13.81
N PHE A 389 -27.24 8.85 -14.04
CA PHE A 389 -27.74 9.35 -15.32
C PHE A 389 -26.65 9.70 -16.36
N ASP A 390 -25.45 9.14 -16.24
CA ASP A 390 -24.42 9.32 -17.29
C ASP A 390 -24.84 8.55 -18.56
N SER A 391 -24.66 9.10 -19.76
CA SER A 391 -25.32 8.59 -20.99
C SER A 391 -25.00 7.14 -21.35
N ASP A 392 -23.91 6.60 -20.81
CA ASP A 392 -23.39 5.28 -21.11
C ASP A 392 -23.94 4.19 -20.15
N SER A 393 -24.64 4.55 -19.07
CA SER A 393 -25.14 3.61 -18.05
C SER A 393 -26.53 3.02 -18.38
N HIS A 394 -27.31 3.74 -19.18
CA HIS A 394 -28.76 3.53 -19.37
C HIS A 394 -29.15 3.02 -20.76
N GLN A 395 -28.24 2.38 -21.49
CA GLN A 395 -28.67 1.49 -22.57
C GLN A 395 -29.21 0.19 -21.94
N ASP A 396 -30.38 -0.29 -22.39
CA ASP A 396 -31.06 -1.48 -21.82
C ASP A 396 -30.18 -2.73 -21.77
N SER A 397 -29.12 -2.78 -22.59
CA SER A 397 -28.09 -3.83 -22.62
C SER A 397 -27.20 -3.89 -21.38
N PHE A 398 -27.15 -2.85 -20.54
CA PHE A 398 -26.16 -2.73 -19.46
C PHE A 398 -26.71 -2.72 -18.04
N SER A 399 -28.02 -2.61 -17.79
CA SER A 399 -28.53 -2.61 -16.41
C SER A 399 -28.33 -3.95 -15.68
N ASP A 400 -28.40 -5.07 -16.42
CA ASP A 400 -27.99 -6.40 -15.96
C ASP A 400 -26.56 -6.43 -15.39
N CYS A 401 -25.66 -5.55 -15.84
CA CYS A 401 -24.26 -5.49 -15.39
C CYS A 401 -24.09 -4.83 -14.00
N PHE A 402 -25.16 -4.27 -13.44
CA PHE A 402 -25.17 -3.62 -12.14
C PHE A 402 -26.05 -4.34 -11.13
N GLY A 403 -25.62 -4.34 -9.87
CA GLY A 403 -26.46 -4.72 -8.75
C GLY A 403 -26.29 -3.74 -7.59
N ILE A 404 -27.35 -3.62 -6.80
CA ILE A 404 -27.44 -2.64 -5.72
C ILE A 404 -27.54 -3.39 -4.40
N PHE A 405 -26.80 -2.90 -3.42
CA PHE A 405 -26.78 -3.44 -2.08
C PHE A 405 -27.10 -2.34 -1.07
N LEU A 406 -28.09 -2.58 -0.20
CA LEU A 406 -28.45 -1.68 0.89
C LEU A 406 -28.27 -2.40 2.23
N ASN A 407 -27.44 -1.85 3.11
CA ASN A 407 -27.18 -2.39 4.44
C ASN A 407 -27.11 -1.29 5.49
N THR A 408 -27.26 -1.65 6.76
CA THR A 408 -26.94 -0.76 7.87
C THR A 408 -25.46 -0.91 8.26
N ASP A 409 -24.74 0.20 8.43
CA ASP A 409 -23.32 0.19 8.87
C ASP A 409 -22.92 1.48 9.59
N LYS A 410 -23.16 1.47 10.91
CA LYS A 410 -22.84 2.54 11.88
C LYS A 410 -21.39 3.03 11.85
N LYS A 411 -20.48 2.34 11.17
CA LYS A 411 -19.04 2.68 11.10
C LYS A 411 -18.72 3.75 10.06
N GLN A 412 -19.66 4.11 9.18
CA GLN A 412 -19.42 5.02 8.05
C GLN A 412 -20.25 6.31 8.07
N ILE A 413 -20.87 6.63 9.21
CA ILE A 413 -21.60 7.90 9.40
C ILE A 413 -20.65 9.09 9.15
N PRO A 414 -20.94 9.99 8.19
CA PRO A 414 -20.11 11.16 7.94
C PRO A 414 -20.04 12.09 9.16
N LYS A 415 -18.83 12.48 9.58
CA LYS A 415 -18.65 13.54 10.57
C LYS A 415 -18.96 14.89 9.93
N LEU A 416 -20.09 15.50 10.30
CA LEU A 416 -20.33 16.91 9.98
C LEU A 416 -19.34 17.81 10.74
N ARG A 417 -19.16 19.03 10.24
CA ARG A 417 -18.34 20.06 10.91
C ARG A 417 -19.24 20.95 11.80
N PRO A 418 -18.72 21.49 12.93
CA PRO A 418 -19.52 22.26 13.89
C PRO A 418 -20.22 23.50 13.30
N GLU A 419 -19.75 24.02 12.17
CA GLU A 419 -20.38 25.17 11.50
C GLU A 419 -21.79 24.89 10.99
N VAL A 420 -22.13 23.63 10.71
CA VAL A 420 -23.50 23.23 10.32
C VAL A 420 -24.43 23.21 11.54
N GLU A 421 -23.88 23.02 12.74
CA GLU A 421 -24.59 23.08 14.03
C GLU A 421 -24.79 24.52 14.53
N GLN A 422 -24.15 25.52 13.89
CA GLN A 422 -24.38 26.95 14.21
C GLN A 422 -25.50 27.59 13.38
N GLY A 423 -25.99 26.91 12.34
CA GLY A 423 -27.12 27.37 11.50
C GLY A 423 -28.50 26.92 11.99
N TYR A 424 -28.54 26.01 12.96
CA TYR A 424 -29.74 25.41 13.55
C TYR A 424 -29.53 25.26 15.06
N THR A 425 -30.53 25.55 15.89
CA THR A 425 -30.42 25.47 17.36
C THR A 425 -30.40 24.04 17.92
N ASP A 426 -30.09 23.07 17.08
CA ASP A 426 -30.30 21.64 17.31
C ASP A 426 -29.03 20.86 16.95
N SER A 427 -28.48 20.12 17.91
CA SER A 427 -27.27 19.32 17.71
C SER A 427 -27.46 18.28 16.60
N LEU A 428 -26.36 17.83 15.98
CA LEU A 428 -26.44 16.71 15.04
C LEU A 428 -27.08 15.48 15.70
N ALA A 429 -26.81 15.22 16.98
CA ALA A 429 -27.41 14.11 17.72
C ALA A 429 -28.95 14.25 17.82
N ASP A 430 -29.48 15.45 18.01
CA ASP A 430 -30.93 15.66 18.13
C ASP A 430 -31.65 15.77 16.78
N ARG A 431 -30.91 16.07 15.70
CA ARG A 431 -31.37 15.85 14.32
C ARG A 431 -31.41 14.36 13.97
N LEU A 432 -30.38 13.59 14.33
CA LEU A 432 -30.32 12.12 14.19
C LEU A 432 -31.38 11.37 15.04
N LYS A 433 -31.91 12.01 16.09
CA LYS A 433 -33.05 11.50 16.90
C LYS A 433 -34.42 11.89 16.33
N ARG A 434 -34.59 13.13 15.84
CA ARG A 434 -35.89 13.66 15.37
C ARG A 434 -36.25 13.19 13.97
N PHE A 435 -35.30 13.29 13.03
CA PHE A 435 -35.39 12.57 11.78
C PHE A 435 -34.94 11.14 12.06
N LYS A 436 -35.68 10.13 11.58
CA LYS A 436 -35.20 8.73 11.56
C LYS A 436 -34.12 8.57 10.48
N ILE A 437 -33.02 9.34 10.60
CA ILE A 437 -31.99 9.40 9.55
C ILE A 437 -31.50 7.99 9.28
N VAL A 438 -31.52 7.66 8.00
CA VAL A 438 -31.26 6.31 7.55
C VAL A 438 -29.79 6.00 7.68
N ASP A 439 -29.47 5.24 8.74
CA ASP A 439 -28.21 4.51 8.97
C ASP A 439 -28.05 3.39 7.94
N LYS A 440 -28.18 3.75 6.65
CA LYS A 440 -28.08 2.88 5.48
C LYS A 440 -26.93 3.36 4.61
N ASN A 441 -26.17 2.40 4.09
CA ASN A 441 -25.21 2.58 3.03
C ASN A 441 -25.72 1.87 1.77
N ILE A 442 -25.58 2.52 0.62
CA ILE A 442 -25.99 2.01 -0.68
C ILE A 442 -24.74 1.81 -1.53
N GLY A 443 -24.44 0.54 -1.84
CA GLY A 443 -23.42 0.14 -2.81
C GLY A 443 -24.05 -0.09 -4.17
N PHE A 444 -23.78 0.77 -5.15
CA PHE A 444 -24.13 0.60 -6.56
C PHE A 444 -22.91 0.01 -7.28
N TRP A 445 -22.96 -1.27 -7.63
CA TRP A 445 -21.77 -2.02 -8.04
C TRP A 445 -21.90 -2.55 -9.47
N CYS A 446 -20.92 -2.22 -10.31
CA CYS A 446 -20.74 -2.84 -11.60
C CYS A 446 -20.02 -4.19 -11.46
N PHE A 447 -20.49 -5.22 -12.17
CA PHE A 447 -19.90 -6.56 -12.17
C PHE A 447 -19.22 -6.95 -13.49
N HIS A 448 -19.27 -6.09 -14.51
CA HIS A 448 -18.79 -6.37 -15.86
C HIS A 448 -17.77 -5.33 -16.36
N ALA A 449 -16.50 -5.72 -16.43
CA ALA A 449 -15.43 -4.83 -16.89
C ALA A 449 -15.59 -4.38 -18.35
N GLY A 450 -16.28 -5.19 -19.16
CA GLY A 450 -16.60 -4.88 -20.54
C GLY A 450 -17.39 -3.59 -20.78
N LEU A 451 -18.10 -3.05 -19.78
CA LEU A 451 -18.75 -1.73 -19.92
C LEU A 451 -17.72 -0.64 -20.20
N SER A 452 -16.77 -0.44 -19.28
CA SER A 452 -15.72 0.57 -19.44
C SER A 452 -14.86 0.33 -20.70
N MET A 453 -14.60 -0.93 -21.05
CA MET A 453 -13.81 -1.27 -22.24
C MET A 453 -14.55 -1.02 -23.56
N GLN A 454 -15.88 -1.20 -23.61
CA GLN A 454 -16.67 -0.81 -24.77
C GLN A 454 -16.74 0.71 -24.91
N ASN A 455 -16.84 1.47 -23.82
CA ASN A 455 -16.79 2.94 -23.89
C ASN A 455 -15.42 3.42 -24.41
N LEU A 456 -14.32 2.77 -24.03
CA LEU A 456 -13.00 3.01 -24.64
C LEU A 456 -12.92 2.58 -26.11
N LYS A 457 -13.64 1.53 -26.53
CA LYS A 457 -13.72 1.13 -27.94
C LYS A 457 -14.50 2.17 -28.76
N MET A 458 -15.53 2.80 -28.19
CA MET A 458 -16.29 3.90 -28.80
C MET A 458 -15.47 5.20 -28.97
N GLU A 459 -14.44 5.41 -28.14
CA GLU A 459 -13.42 6.46 -28.33
C GLU A 459 -12.46 6.20 -29.51
N LYS A 460 -12.60 5.04 -30.20
CA LYS A 460 -11.95 4.70 -31.47
C LYS A 460 -10.40 4.72 -31.44
N PRO A 461 -9.72 4.06 -30.49
CA PRO A 461 -8.27 3.81 -30.58
C PRO A 461 -7.92 3.01 -31.83
N LEU A 462 -6.64 3.02 -32.23
CA LEU A 462 -6.13 2.16 -33.31
C LEU A 462 -6.20 0.68 -32.90
N CYS A 463 -5.68 0.37 -31.72
CA CYS A 463 -5.67 -0.98 -31.13
C CYS A 463 -5.46 -0.94 -29.61
N PHE A 464 -5.90 -1.99 -28.93
CA PHE A 464 -5.56 -2.27 -27.53
C PHE A 464 -4.43 -3.32 -27.47
N ILE A 465 -3.40 -3.07 -26.66
CA ILE A 465 -2.34 -4.04 -26.33
C ILE A 465 -2.32 -4.22 -24.81
N LEU A 466 -2.69 -5.41 -24.34
CA LEU A 466 -2.78 -5.74 -22.91
C LEU A 466 -1.69 -6.76 -22.55
N THR A 467 -0.90 -6.48 -21.52
CA THR A 467 0.21 -7.34 -21.11
C THR A 467 0.41 -7.40 -19.59
N SER A 468 0.93 -8.52 -19.10
CA SER A 468 1.17 -8.78 -17.67
C SER A 468 1.94 -10.10 -17.49
N GLY A 469 2.48 -10.34 -16.29
CA GLY A 469 3.05 -11.63 -15.90
C GLY A 469 2.03 -12.75 -15.60
N THR A 470 0.75 -12.42 -15.44
CA THR A 470 -0.29 -13.31 -14.88
C THR A 470 -1.68 -13.05 -15.49
N LEU A 471 -1.89 -13.32 -16.78
CA LEU A 471 -3.16 -13.14 -17.48
C LEU A 471 -3.93 -14.46 -17.71
N SER A 472 -3.22 -15.59 -17.72
CA SER A 472 -3.78 -16.93 -17.92
C SER A 472 -4.87 -17.25 -16.88
N PRO A 473 -6.03 -17.81 -17.28
CA PRO A 473 -6.38 -18.22 -18.65
C PRO A 473 -6.82 -17.04 -19.55
N LEU A 474 -6.17 -16.89 -20.71
CA LEU A 474 -6.37 -15.72 -21.60
C LEU A 474 -7.82 -15.57 -22.09
N ASP A 475 -8.46 -16.65 -22.56
CA ASP A 475 -9.87 -16.65 -23.00
C ASP A 475 -10.82 -16.03 -21.96
N SER A 476 -10.57 -16.33 -20.69
CA SER A 476 -11.42 -15.94 -19.58
C SER A 476 -11.27 -14.46 -19.26
N PHE A 477 -10.06 -13.93 -19.39
CA PHE A 477 -9.77 -12.51 -19.23
C PHE A 477 -10.29 -11.70 -20.44
N ALA A 478 -10.13 -12.22 -21.66
CA ALA A 478 -10.71 -11.63 -22.88
C ALA A 478 -12.25 -11.53 -22.80
N SER A 479 -12.91 -12.60 -22.32
CA SER A 479 -14.36 -12.63 -22.11
C SER A 479 -14.83 -11.61 -21.06
N GLU A 480 -14.14 -11.47 -19.93
CA GLU A 480 -14.50 -10.50 -18.87
C GLU A 480 -14.36 -9.03 -19.31
N LEU A 481 -13.41 -8.73 -20.21
CA LEU A 481 -13.26 -7.42 -20.84
C LEU A 481 -14.19 -7.20 -22.04
N ASN A 482 -14.90 -8.22 -22.52
CA ASN A 482 -15.74 -8.18 -23.73
C ASN A 482 -15.02 -7.56 -24.94
N LEU A 483 -13.75 -7.94 -25.17
CA LEU A 483 -12.93 -7.48 -26.30
C LEU A 483 -12.36 -8.66 -27.10
N SER A 484 -12.32 -8.50 -28.42
CA SER A 484 -11.73 -9.46 -29.34
C SER A 484 -10.21 -9.26 -29.44
N PHE A 485 -9.42 -10.26 -29.08
CA PHE A 485 -7.96 -10.28 -29.19
C PHE A 485 -7.53 -11.30 -30.26
N SER A 486 -7.25 -10.80 -31.47
CA SER A 486 -6.80 -11.64 -32.60
C SER A 486 -5.32 -12.04 -32.48
N VAL A 487 -4.52 -11.22 -31.79
CA VAL A 487 -3.13 -11.54 -31.46
C VAL A 487 -3.07 -11.99 -29.99
N GLN A 488 -2.59 -13.20 -29.74
CA GLN A 488 -2.40 -13.72 -28.38
C GLN A 488 -1.03 -14.36 -28.22
N LEU A 489 -0.49 -14.33 -26.99
CA LEU A 489 0.78 -14.94 -26.63
C LEU A 489 0.76 -15.43 -25.17
N GLU A 490 1.11 -16.70 -24.97
CA GLU A 490 1.55 -17.24 -23.68
C GLU A 490 3.05 -17.57 -23.77
N ASN A 491 3.92 -16.64 -23.39
CA ASN A 491 5.36 -16.84 -23.49
C ASN A 491 5.87 -17.85 -22.45
N THR A 492 6.85 -18.67 -22.83
CA THR A 492 7.62 -19.49 -21.88
C THR A 492 8.53 -18.61 -21.00
N HIS A 493 8.98 -19.15 -19.86
CA HIS A 493 9.98 -18.47 -19.05
C HIS A 493 11.37 -18.51 -19.72
N VAL A 494 12.21 -17.54 -19.37
CA VAL A 494 13.62 -17.45 -19.81
C VAL A 494 14.59 -18.36 -19.03
N ILE A 495 14.12 -19.06 -17.98
CA ILE A 495 14.97 -19.91 -17.12
C ILE A 495 14.96 -21.37 -17.56
N GLN A 496 16.01 -22.09 -17.18
CA GLN A 496 16.14 -23.54 -17.34
C GLN A 496 15.39 -24.29 -16.22
N SER A 497 15.05 -25.56 -16.49
CA SER A 497 14.15 -26.36 -15.65
C SER A 497 14.66 -26.71 -14.25
N ASP A 498 15.94 -26.45 -13.99
CA ASP A 498 16.67 -26.70 -12.75
C ASP A 498 17.04 -25.43 -11.98
N GLN A 499 16.83 -24.23 -12.55
CA GLN A 499 16.85 -22.96 -11.81
C GLN A 499 15.66 -22.80 -10.86
N ILE A 500 14.64 -23.68 -10.95
CA ILE A 500 13.44 -23.59 -10.12
C ILE A 500 12.96 -24.95 -9.60
N ARG A 501 12.48 -24.97 -8.35
CA ARG A 501 11.87 -26.13 -7.69
C ARG A 501 10.52 -25.75 -7.11
N VAL A 502 9.44 -26.38 -7.58
CA VAL A 502 8.09 -26.16 -7.06
C VAL A 502 7.63 -27.41 -6.29
N ILE A 503 7.21 -27.25 -5.04
CA ILE A 503 6.79 -28.35 -4.17
C ILE A 503 5.42 -28.02 -3.57
N ALA A 504 4.43 -28.87 -3.77
CA ALA A 504 3.13 -28.80 -3.10
C ALA A 504 3.11 -29.77 -1.90
N SER A 505 3.09 -29.23 -0.68
CA SER A 505 3.07 -30.02 0.56
C SER A 505 1.65 -30.13 1.10
N GLN A 506 1.15 -31.35 1.21
CA GLN A 506 -0.17 -31.62 1.79
C GLN A 506 -0.12 -31.65 3.32
N CYS A 507 1.01 -32.08 3.90
CA CYS A 507 1.24 -32.15 5.35
C CYS A 507 2.52 -31.38 5.74
N GLY A 508 2.66 -31.06 7.02
CA GLY A 508 3.89 -30.51 7.60
C GLY A 508 4.70 -31.55 8.42
N PRO A 509 5.59 -31.08 9.32
CA PRO A 509 6.55 -31.94 10.02
C PRO A 509 5.97 -32.98 10.98
N THR A 510 4.78 -32.74 11.57
CA THR A 510 4.11 -33.71 12.46
C THR A 510 3.13 -34.62 11.72
N GLY A 511 2.93 -34.39 10.42
CA GLY A 511 1.99 -35.13 9.58
C GLY A 511 0.60 -34.49 9.51
N VAL A 512 0.39 -33.38 10.22
CA VAL A 512 -0.88 -32.65 10.20
C VAL A 512 -1.10 -32.02 8.82
N THR A 513 -2.32 -32.14 8.31
CA THR A 513 -2.71 -31.61 7.00
C THR A 513 -2.69 -30.08 6.99
N LEU A 514 -2.00 -29.52 6.00
CA LEU A 514 -1.93 -28.09 5.74
C LEU A 514 -3.21 -27.68 5.00
N ASN A 515 -4.22 -27.21 5.74
CA ASN A 515 -5.52 -26.80 5.18
C ASN A 515 -5.94 -25.42 5.74
N SER A 516 -5.94 -24.39 4.89
CA SER A 516 -6.27 -23.01 5.25
C SER A 516 -7.75 -22.64 5.11
N THR A 517 -8.67 -23.61 4.97
CA THR A 517 -10.10 -23.32 4.76
C THR A 517 -10.72 -22.56 5.94
N PHE A 518 -11.89 -21.94 5.73
CA PHE A 518 -12.59 -21.19 6.79
C PHE A 518 -12.79 -22.01 8.07
N GLN A 519 -13.05 -23.31 7.95
CA GLN A 519 -13.27 -24.24 9.05
C GLN A 519 -11.96 -24.58 9.80
N ASN A 520 -10.85 -24.82 9.09
CA ASN A 520 -9.61 -25.31 9.69
C ASN A 520 -8.56 -24.21 10.00
N ARG A 521 -8.66 -23.01 9.41
CA ARG A 521 -7.67 -21.92 9.65
C ARG A 521 -7.57 -21.45 11.12
N GLU A 522 -8.58 -21.74 11.94
CA GLU A 522 -8.58 -21.43 13.37
C GLU A 522 -8.22 -22.63 14.26
N ASN A 523 -7.96 -23.80 13.64
CA ASN A 523 -7.40 -24.98 14.31
C ASN A 523 -5.97 -24.70 14.77
N LEU A 524 -5.68 -25.06 16.03
CA LEU A 524 -4.39 -24.82 16.67
C LEU A 524 -3.29 -25.70 16.05
N ASP A 525 -3.61 -26.95 15.70
CA ASP A 525 -2.62 -27.89 15.17
C ASP A 525 -2.14 -27.44 13.78
N TYR A 526 -3.05 -26.95 12.94
CA TYR A 526 -2.72 -26.32 11.66
C TYR A 526 -1.81 -25.09 11.83
N GLN A 527 -2.12 -24.21 12.79
CA GLN A 527 -1.31 -23.02 13.06
C GLN A 527 0.10 -23.41 13.54
N LEU A 528 0.22 -24.41 14.42
CA LEU A 528 1.50 -24.94 14.89
C LEU A 528 2.29 -25.61 13.76
N GLU A 529 1.64 -26.41 12.93
CA GLU A 529 2.27 -27.17 11.84
C GLU A 529 2.86 -26.25 10.75
N VAL A 530 2.16 -25.17 10.39
CA VAL A 530 2.72 -24.11 9.52
C VAL A 530 3.96 -23.48 10.18
N GLY A 531 3.94 -23.29 11.51
CA GLY A 531 5.08 -22.80 12.27
C GLY A 531 6.30 -23.74 12.20
N TYR A 532 6.08 -25.04 12.42
CA TYR A 532 7.14 -26.05 12.33
C TYR A 532 7.67 -26.21 10.90
N LEU A 533 6.81 -26.08 9.88
CA LEU A 533 7.23 -25.99 8.47
C LEU A 533 8.20 -24.81 8.26
N LEU A 534 7.85 -23.61 8.73
CA LEU A 534 8.70 -22.42 8.58
C LEU A 534 10.00 -22.49 9.39
N VAL A 535 10.01 -23.09 10.59
CA VAL A 535 11.26 -23.34 11.35
C VAL A 535 12.25 -24.17 10.51
N ASN A 536 11.77 -25.20 9.84
CA ASN A 536 12.62 -26.08 9.04
C ASN A 536 13.03 -25.44 7.70
N LEU A 537 12.12 -24.73 7.02
CA LEU A 537 12.47 -23.97 5.80
C LEU A 537 13.51 -22.88 6.09
N SER A 538 13.40 -22.18 7.23
CA SER A 538 14.35 -21.13 7.64
C SER A 538 15.78 -21.65 7.87
N ARG A 539 15.95 -22.95 8.11
CA ARG A 539 17.28 -23.61 8.24
C ARG A 539 17.93 -23.92 6.89
N ILE A 540 17.14 -24.25 5.87
CA ILE A 540 17.63 -24.85 4.62
C ILE A 540 17.57 -23.92 3.40
N VAL A 541 16.76 -22.86 3.47
CA VAL A 541 16.69 -21.81 2.44
C VAL A 541 17.81 -20.78 2.71
N PRO A 542 18.70 -20.47 1.76
CA PRO A 542 19.68 -19.38 1.90
C PRO A 542 18.99 -18.00 1.89
N ASP A 543 19.66 -16.97 2.41
CA ASP A 543 19.29 -15.55 2.28
C ASP A 543 17.80 -15.22 2.54
N GLY A 544 17.06 -14.70 1.55
CA GLY A 544 15.68 -14.26 1.65
C GLY A 544 14.64 -15.39 1.56
N LEU A 545 13.84 -15.56 2.62
CA LEU A 545 12.66 -16.42 2.67
C LEU A 545 11.38 -15.57 2.71
N LEU A 546 10.63 -15.54 1.61
CA LEU A 546 9.34 -14.84 1.53
C LEU A 546 8.20 -15.79 1.92
N VAL A 547 7.27 -15.33 2.77
CA VAL A 547 6.12 -16.11 3.22
C VAL A 547 4.85 -15.28 3.04
N PHE A 548 3.97 -15.72 2.14
CA PHE A 548 2.72 -15.03 1.84
C PHE A 548 1.51 -15.82 2.36
N PHE A 549 0.80 -15.21 3.31
CA PHE A 549 -0.43 -15.77 3.88
C PHE A 549 -1.65 -15.39 3.05
N SER A 550 -2.67 -16.23 3.12
CA SER A 550 -3.96 -16.02 2.46
C SER A 550 -4.79 -14.84 3.00
N SER A 551 -4.49 -14.32 4.20
CA SER A 551 -5.03 -13.03 4.70
C SER A 551 -4.30 -12.52 5.95
N HIS A 552 -4.40 -11.22 6.27
CA HIS A 552 -3.80 -10.64 7.49
C HIS A 552 -4.29 -11.33 8.77
N ARG A 553 -5.59 -11.64 8.90
CA ARG A 553 -6.15 -12.35 10.07
C ARG A 553 -5.49 -13.70 10.34
N ILE A 554 -5.04 -14.41 9.28
CA ILE A 554 -4.38 -15.70 9.43
C ILE A 554 -2.91 -15.49 9.83
N LEU A 555 -2.21 -14.53 9.20
CA LEU A 555 -0.86 -14.11 9.58
C LEU A 555 -0.80 -13.67 11.06
N GLU A 556 -1.73 -12.82 11.49
CA GLU A 556 -1.84 -12.29 12.85
C GLU A 556 -2.07 -13.44 13.86
N LYS A 557 -3.07 -14.30 13.65
CA LYS A 557 -3.31 -15.47 14.53
C LYS A 557 -2.13 -16.46 14.57
N CYS A 558 -1.43 -16.65 13.45
CA CYS A 558 -0.24 -17.50 13.42
C CYS A 558 0.90 -16.87 14.24
N LEU A 559 1.17 -15.57 14.08
CA LEU A 559 2.17 -14.85 14.85
C LEU A 559 1.86 -14.85 16.36
N GLU A 560 0.61 -14.56 16.74
CA GLU A 560 0.12 -14.66 18.13
C GLU A 560 0.41 -16.05 18.72
N ARG A 561 0.02 -17.12 18.01
CA ARG A 561 0.29 -18.50 18.42
C ARG A 561 1.80 -18.77 18.52
N TRP A 562 2.61 -18.37 17.53
CA TRP A 562 4.05 -18.66 17.50
C TRP A 562 4.88 -17.87 18.51
N GLN A 563 4.36 -16.75 19.02
CA GLN A 563 4.98 -15.98 20.10
C GLN A 563 4.66 -16.55 21.49
N THR A 564 3.68 -17.43 21.63
CA THR A 564 3.47 -18.20 22.87
C THR A 564 4.46 -19.36 23.00
N LEU A 565 4.87 -19.69 24.23
CA LEU A 565 5.53 -20.97 24.54
C LEU A 565 4.52 -22.11 24.36
N GLN A 566 4.95 -23.20 23.73
CA GLN A 566 4.12 -24.40 23.60
C GLN A 566 4.40 -25.36 24.76
N LYS A 567 3.48 -26.30 25.01
CA LYS A 567 3.67 -27.33 26.03
C LYS A 567 4.97 -28.10 25.73
N ASN A 568 5.81 -28.24 26.75
CA ASN A 568 7.08 -28.96 26.69
C ASN A 568 8.10 -28.37 25.69
N GLN A 569 8.10 -27.04 25.49
CA GLN A 569 9.12 -26.32 24.70
C GLN A 569 9.62 -25.08 25.44
N ASP A 570 10.94 -24.98 25.65
CA ASP A 570 11.59 -23.84 26.33
C ASP A 570 11.73 -22.59 25.44
N VAL A 571 11.49 -22.73 24.14
CA VAL A 571 11.68 -21.69 23.13
C VAL A 571 10.43 -21.62 22.25
N THR A 572 9.96 -20.40 21.96
CA THR A 572 8.78 -20.17 21.11
C THR A 572 9.08 -20.52 19.65
N ILE A 573 8.04 -20.78 18.85
CA ILE A 573 8.20 -21.03 17.40
C ILE A 573 8.76 -19.78 16.71
N PHE A 574 8.31 -18.58 17.11
CA PHE A 574 8.82 -17.32 16.60
C PHE A 574 10.33 -17.16 16.86
N ASN A 575 10.80 -17.50 18.06
CA ASN A 575 12.23 -17.46 18.42
C ASN A 575 13.01 -18.56 17.69
N SER A 576 12.40 -19.72 17.46
CA SER A 576 12.99 -20.85 16.72
C SER A 576 13.20 -20.52 15.23
N ILE A 577 12.31 -19.73 14.62
CA ILE A 577 12.52 -19.14 13.28
C ILE A 577 13.59 -18.04 13.36
N SER A 578 13.47 -17.13 14.33
CA SER A 578 14.38 -15.97 14.50
C SER A 578 15.85 -16.36 14.72
N LYS A 579 16.12 -17.55 15.30
CA LYS A 579 17.46 -18.14 15.43
C LYS A 579 18.15 -18.39 14.09
N HIS A 580 17.39 -18.56 13.01
CA HIS A 580 17.90 -18.89 11.67
C HIS A 580 17.71 -17.74 10.67
N LYS A 581 16.63 -16.96 10.75
CA LYS A 581 16.39 -15.79 9.89
C LYS A 581 15.69 -14.68 10.66
N LYS A 582 16.15 -13.43 10.52
CA LYS A 582 15.46 -12.28 11.14
C LYS A 582 14.09 -12.08 10.48
N ILE A 583 13.04 -12.04 11.30
CA ILE A 583 11.65 -11.97 10.84
C ILE A 583 11.23 -10.51 10.62
N PHE A 584 10.72 -10.23 9.43
CA PHE A 584 10.02 -9.00 9.06
C PHE A 584 8.55 -9.30 8.79
N VAL A 585 7.67 -8.34 9.06
CA VAL A 585 6.21 -8.48 8.88
C VAL A 585 5.68 -7.26 8.14
N GLU A 586 4.86 -7.47 7.10
CA GLU A 586 4.31 -6.43 6.22
C GLU A 586 3.56 -5.33 7.01
N PRO A 587 4.08 -4.08 7.06
CA PRO A 587 3.43 -3.00 7.79
C PRO A 587 2.14 -2.53 7.10
N LYS A 588 1.16 -2.12 7.91
CA LYS A 588 -0.11 -1.55 7.43
C LYS A 588 0.05 -0.10 6.89
N ASP A 589 1.13 0.59 7.22
CA ASP A 589 1.50 1.91 6.69
C ASP A 589 2.57 1.82 5.58
N THR A 590 2.39 2.57 4.49
CA THR A 590 3.33 2.65 3.36
C THR A 590 4.68 3.25 3.77
N LYS A 591 4.73 4.23 4.69
CA LYS A 591 6.01 4.82 5.13
C LYS A 591 6.86 3.77 5.84
N ARG A 592 6.27 3.12 6.85
CA ARG A 592 6.90 2.01 7.59
C ARG A 592 7.26 0.81 6.69
N LEU A 593 6.50 0.55 5.63
CA LEU A 593 6.85 -0.50 4.66
C LEU A 593 8.17 -0.19 3.93
N ASN A 594 8.38 1.06 3.50
CA ASN A 594 9.63 1.46 2.84
C ASN A 594 10.84 1.40 3.79
N ASP A 595 10.63 1.65 5.08
CA ASP A 595 11.68 1.51 6.10
C ASP A 595 12.01 0.04 6.37
N CYS A 596 10.98 -0.78 6.57
CA CYS A 596 11.04 -2.24 6.76
C CYS A 596 11.75 -2.95 5.59
N MET A 597 11.46 -2.53 4.35
CA MET A 597 12.12 -3.07 3.15
C MET A 597 13.61 -2.73 3.07
N ARG A 598 14.01 -1.49 3.39
CA ARG A 598 15.43 -1.11 3.41
C ARG A 598 16.22 -1.87 4.48
N GLU A 599 15.59 -2.14 5.63
CA GLU A 599 16.20 -2.95 6.69
C GLU A 599 16.27 -4.45 6.32
N TYR A 600 15.30 -4.97 5.58
CA TYR A 600 15.34 -6.33 5.02
C TYR A 600 16.46 -6.47 3.98
N GLU A 601 16.59 -5.50 3.08
CA GLU A 601 17.58 -5.50 2.00
C GLU A 601 19.01 -5.39 2.52
N SER A 602 19.30 -4.53 3.51
CA SER A 602 20.66 -4.34 4.04
C SER A 602 21.23 -5.64 4.64
N ILE A 603 20.43 -6.41 5.37
CA ILE A 603 20.82 -7.71 5.97
C ILE A 603 21.23 -8.74 4.89
N LEU A 604 20.71 -8.62 3.68
CA LEU A 604 21.00 -9.53 2.57
C LEU A 604 22.10 -9.00 1.62
N GLN A 605 22.43 -7.70 1.71
CA GLN A 605 23.50 -7.05 0.95
C GLN A 605 24.83 -7.05 1.72
N ASP A 606 24.85 -6.56 2.96
CA ASP A 606 26.08 -6.33 3.74
C ASP A 606 26.74 -7.62 4.25
N GLY A 607 26.02 -8.76 4.19
CA GLY A 607 26.40 -10.00 4.87
C GLY A 607 26.19 -9.91 6.40
N PRO A 608 26.67 -10.91 7.17
CA PRO A 608 26.64 -10.80 8.62
C PRO A 608 27.59 -9.68 9.08
N PRO A 609 27.14 -8.71 9.90
CA PRO A 609 28.02 -7.65 10.39
C PRO A 609 29.16 -8.24 11.25
N PRO A 610 30.35 -7.62 11.25
CA PRO A 610 31.47 -8.10 12.08
C PRO A 610 31.05 -8.12 13.56
N PRO A 611 31.39 -9.17 14.32
CA PRO A 611 30.82 -9.41 15.65
C PRO A 611 31.23 -8.33 16.65
N SER A 612 30.30 -7.45 16.98
CA SER A 612 30.40 -6.54 18.12
C SER A 612 30.30 -7.34 19.43
N PRO A 613 31.20 -7.13 20.42
CA PRO A 613 31.20 -7.90 21.68
C PRO A 613 29.93 -7.82 22.54
N TYR A 614 28.98 -6.94 22.19
CA TYR A 614 27.78 -6.65 22.97
C TYR A 614 26.45 -6.86 22.21
N GLN A 615 26.48 -7.46 21.02
CA GLN A 615 25.27 -7.61 20.20
C GLN A 615 24.69 -9.02 20.27
N GLN A 616 23.41 -9.12 20.62
CA GLN A 616 22.70 -10.40 20.72
C GLN A 616 22.60 -11.08 19.34
N ILE A 617 22.76 -12.42 19.37
CA ILE A 617 22.67 -13.39 18.25
C ILE A 617 22.00 -12.83 16.99
N VAL A 618 22.81 -12.32 16.06
CA VAL A 618 22.36 -12.03 14.69
C VAL A 618 22.26 -13.36 13.94
N PRO A 619 21.12 -13.70 13.31
CA PRO A 619 20.98 -14.98 12.60
C PRO A 619 21.79 -15.01 11.30
N ASN A 620 22.83 -15.85 11.25
CA ASN A 620 23.80 -15.93 10.15
C ASN A 620 23.22 -16.35 8.77
N ASN A 621 21.95 -16.77 8.67
CA ASN A 621 21.36 -17.26 7.41
C ASN A 621 20.32 -16.29 6.80
N GLY A 622 20.40 -14.99 7.12
CA GLY A 622 19.63 -13.94 6.43
C GLY A 622 18.27 -13.61 7.05
N ALA A 623 17.25 -13.40 6.23
CA ALA A 623 16.00 -12.76 6.63
C ALA A 623 14.75 -13.46 6.06
N ALA A 624 13.66 -13.42 6.82
CA ALA A 624 12.36 -13.96 6.44
C ALA A 624 11.32 -12.85 6.43
N PHE A 625 10.63 -12.63 5.30
CA PHE A 625 9.61 -11.59 5.16
C PHE A 625 8.21 -12.21 5.12
N PHE A 626 7.39 -11.91 6.12
CA PHE A 626 6.01 -12.38 6.22
C PHE A 626 5.04 -11.30 5.72
N GLY A 627 4.33 -11.57 4.63
CA GLY A 627 3.31 -10.69 4.08
C GLY A 627 2.03 -11.44 3.74
N VAL A 628 1.14 -10.80 2.98
CA VAL A 628 -0.10 -11.43 2.50
C VAL A 628 -0.16 -11.44 0.98
N CYS A 629 -0.87 -12.41 0.41
CA CYS A 629 -1.31 -12.34 -0.98
C CYS A 629 -2.29 -11.17 -1.15
N ARG A 630 -2.21 -10.43 -2.27
CA ARG A 630 -2.85 -9.11 -2.45
C ARG A 630 -2.34 -8.01 -1.48
N GLY A 631 -1.22 -8.27 -0.80
CA GLY A 631 -0.48 -7.25 -0.05
C GLY A 631 0.42 -6.43 -0.97
N ARG A 632 0.84 -5.24 -0.51
CA ARG A 632 1.78 -4.37 -1.24
C ARG A 632 3.08 -5.10 -1.56
N VAL A 633 3.53 -5.95 -0.66
CA VAL A 633 4.74 -6.77 -0.82
C VAL A 633 4.57 -7.83 -1.92
N SER A 634 3.41 -8.47 -2.00
CA SER A 634 3.13 -9.51 -3.02
C SER A 634 2.76 -8.95 -4.40
N GLU A 635 2.36 -7.69 -4.50
CA GLU A 635 1.96 -7.04 -5.76
C GLU A 635 3.02 -6.10 -6.36
N GLY A 636 3.62 -5.22 -5.55
CA GLY A 636 4.36 -4.05 -6.05
C GLY A 636 5.88 -4.05 -5.91
N LEU A 637 6.46 -4.99 -5.17
CA LEU A 637 7.88 -4.95 -4.81
C LEU A 637 8.79 -5.87 -5.64
N ASP A 638 10.06 -5.48 -5.72
CA ASP A 638 11.12 -6.27 -6.34
C ASP A 638 11.89 -7.09 -5.31
N PHE A 639 12.34 -8.28 -5.73
CA PHE A 639 12.97 -9.28 -4.88
C PHE A 639 13.89 -10.12 -5.79
N SER A 640 15.05 -9.59 -6.14
CA SER A 640 16.03 -10.25 -7.02
C SER A 640 17.11 -10.97 -6.21
N ASN A 641 17.66 -12.04 -6.78
CA ASN A 641 18.81 -12.76 -6.21
C ASN A 641 18.59 -13.17 -4.74
N ARG A 642 19.48 -12.70 -3.86
CA ARG A 642 19.49 -12.99 -2.42
C ARG A 642 18.18 -12.58 -1.73
N ASN A 643 17.49 -11.56 -2.24
CA ASN A 643 16.25 -11.03 -1.65
C ASN A 643 15.04 -11.97 -1.79
N GLY A 644 15.10 -13.04 -2.59
CA GLY A 644 13.92 -13.83 -2.96
C GLY A 644 14.14 -15.33 -3.15
N ARG A 645 15.15 -15.93 -2.51
CA ARG A 645 15.59 -17.32 -2.76
C ARG A 645 14.50 -18.39 -2.55
N ALA A 646 13.50 -18.16 -1.70
CA ALA A 646 12.27 -18.96 -1.74
C ALA A 646 10.99 -18.16 -1.43
N VAL A 647 9.87 -18.61 -2.00
CA VAL A 647 8.50 -18.20 -1.65
C VAL A 647 7.73 -19.37 -1.04
N VAL A 648 7.06 -19.12 0.09
CA VAL A 648 6.08 -20.02 0.71
C VAL A 648 4.68 -19.41 0.60
N ILE A 649 3.74 -20.15 0.01
CA ILE A 649 2.33 -19.75 -0.09
C ILE A 649 1.53 -20.50 0.98
N VAL A 650 1.10 -19.80 2.03
CA VAL A 650 0.37 -20.35 3.17
C VAL A 650 -1.15 -20.21 2.95
N GLY A 651 -1.73 -21.25 2.36
CA GLY A 651 -3.14 -21.30 2.03
C GLY A 651 -3.52 -20.62 0.71
N LEU A 652 -4.77 -20.80 0.29
CA LEU A 652 -5.33 -20.20 -0.92
C LEU A 652 -6.05 -18.86 -0.59
N PRO A 653 -5.65 -17.72 -1.20
CA PRO A 653 -6.16 -16.37 -0.91
C PRO A 653 -7.51 -16.10 -1.59
N PHE A 654 -8.51 -16.91 -1.28
CA PHE A 654 -9.88 -16.72 -1.75
C PHE A 654 -10.51 -15.43 -1.19
N PRO A 655 -11.24 -14.65 -2.00
CA PRO A 655 -12.12 -13.59 -1.49
C PRO A 655 -13.12 -14.14 -0.46
N PRO A 656 -13.55 -13.37 0.57
CA PRO A 656 -14.51 -13.85 1.55
C PRO A 656 -15.86 -14.20 0.88
N ARG A 657 -16.25 -15.49 0.90
CA ARG A 657 -17.48 -15.99 0.24
C ARG A 657 -18.77 -15.34 0.76
N GLU A 658 -18.75 -14.87 2.02
CA GLU A 658 -19.86 -14.16 2.65
C GLU A 658 -19.92 -12.65 2.36
N ASN A 659 -18.91 -12.08 1.69
CA ASN A 659 -18.99 -10.68 1.25
C ASN A 659 -20.05 -10.53 0.14
N MET A 660 -21.00 -9.61 0.29
CA MET A 660 -22.12 -9.50 -0.65
C MET A 660 -21.69 -9.16 -2.09
N LYS A 661 -20.66 -8.32 -2.28
CA LYS A 661 -20.12 -8.01 -3.61
C LYS A 661 -19.55 -9.26 -4.30
N VAL A 662 -18.98 -10.20 -3.53
CA VAL A 662 -18.52 -11.52 -4.00
C VAL A 662 -19.69 -12.46 -4.31
N LYS A 663 -20.78 -12.45 -3.52
CA LYS A 663 -22.01 -13.21 -3.82
C LYS A 663 -22.66 -12.73 -5.12
N MET A 664 -22.97 -11.44 -5.19
CA MET A 664 -23.63 -10.82 -6.33
C MET A 664 -22.80 -10.93 -7.63
N LYS A 665 -21.47 -10.78 -7.60
CA LYS A 665 -20.61 -11.04 -8.78
C LYS A 665 -20.68 -12.49 -9.25
N ARG A 666 -20.75 -13.46 -8.33
CA ARG A 666 -20.90 -14.89 -8.67
C ARG A 666 -22.28 -15.20 -9.25
N GLU A 667 -23.33 -14.61 -8.69
CA GLU A 667 -24.71 -14.73 -9.17
C GLU A 667 -24.90 -14.08 -10.54
N TYR A 668 -24.36 -12.87 -10.74
CA TYR A 668 -24.29 -12.18 -12.04
C TYR A 668 -23.61 -13.05 -13.10
N LEU A 669 -22.41 -13.57 -12.83
CA LEU A 669 -21.70 -14.43 -13.77
C LEU A 669 -22.48 -15.71 -14.10
N ASN A 670 -23.14 -16.32 -13.11
CA ASN A 670 -24.01 -17.48 -13.35
C ASN A 670 -25.23 -17.12 -14.21
N ALA A 671 -25.84 -15.95 -14.00
CA ALA A 671 -26.95 -15.45 -14.80
C ALA A 671 -26.53 -15.15 -16.25
N MET A 672 -25.39 -14.49 -16.45
CA MET A 672 -24.83 -14.25 -17.80
C MET A 672 -24.49 -15.57 -18.51
N ALA A 673 -23.89 -16.53 -17.80
CA ALA A 673 -23.61 -17.86 -18.34
C ALA A 673 -24.88 -18.65 -18.71
N ALA A 674 -26.01 -18.38 -18.05
CA ALA A 674 -27.31 -18.96 -18.39
C ALA A 674 -28.03 -18.24 -19.55
N LYS A 675 -27.74 -16.95 -19.79
CA LYS A 675 -28.21 -16.18 -20.96
C LYS A 675 -27.36 -16.41 -22.23
N ALA A 676 -26.19 -17.03 -22.10
CA ALA A 676 -25.23 -17.18 -23.20
C ALA A 676 -25.74 -18.14 -24.31
N PRO A 677 -25.48 -17.85 -25.60
CA PRO A 677 -25.81 -18.78 -26.69
C PRO A 677 -25.11 -20.13 -26.54
N ALA A 678 -25.79 -21.21 -26.97
CA ALA A 678 -25.25 -22.56 -26.91
C ALA A 678 -23.90 -22.66 -27.66
N GLY A 679 -22.89 -23.22 -26.98
CA GLY A 679 -21.51 -23.31 -27.50
C GLY A 679 -20.59 -22.15 -27.13
N VAL A 680 -21.12 -21.00 -26.68
CA VAL A 680 -20.28 -19.89 -26.21
C VAL A 680 -19.77 -20.18 -24.80
N ARG A 681 -18.45 -20.38 -24.66
CA ARG A 681 -17.81 -20.56 -23.35
C ARG A 681 -17.84 -19.24 -22.56
N THR A 682 -18.57 -19.24 -21.46
CA THR A 682 -18.67 -18.13 -20.50
C THR A 682 -18.10 -18.51 -19.14
N LEU A 683 -17.58 -17.52 -18.42
CA LEU A 683 -16.98 -17.68 -17.10
C LEU A 683 -18.06 -17.77 -16.01
N LYS A 684 -18.16 -18.89 -15.30
CA LYS A 684 -19.13 -19.08 -14.20
C LYS A 684 -18.62 -18.49 -12.88
N GLY A 685 -19.53 -18.21 -11.95
CA GLY A 685 -19.21 -17.57 -10.68
C GLY A 685 -18.17 -18.32 -9.83
N ASP A 686 -18.30 -19.65 -9.69
CA ASP A 686 -17.31 -20.43 -8.94
C ASP A 686 -15.99 -20.65 -9.70
N GLU A 687 -15.97 -20.56 -11.04
CA GLU A 687 -14.73 -20.57 -11.82
C GLU A 687 -13.96 -19.26 -11.64
N TRP A 688 -14.65 -18.11 -11.72
CA TRP A 688 -14.10 -16.79 -11.40
C TRP A 688 -13.54 -16.75 -9.97
N TYR A 689 -14.29 -17.29 -9.00
CA TYR A 689 -13.88 -17.34 -7.60
C TYR A 689 -12.57 -18.11 -7.37
N VAL A 690 -12.31 -19.17 -8.15
CA VAL A 690 -11.04 -19.92 -8.14
C VAL A 690 -9.94 -19.18 -8.91
N GLN A 691 -10.24 -18.54 -10.03
CA GLN A 691 -9.28 -17.69 -10.74
C GLN A 691 -8.78 -16.53 -9.87
N GLU A 692 -9.66 -15.86 -9.13
CA GLU A 692 -9.33 -14.77 -8.22
C GLU A 692 -8.29 -15.19 -7.16
N SER A 693 -8.47 -16.37 -6.56
CA SER A 693 -7.50 -16.95 -5.64
C SER A 693 -6.16 -17.24 -6.36
N SER A 694 -6.24 -17.79 -7.57
CA SER A 694 -5.07 -18.23 -8.34
C SER A 694 -4.23 -17.09 -8.92
N ARG A 695 -4.84 -15.98 -9.35
CA ARG A 695 -4.14 -14.76 -9.81
C ARG A 695 -3.25 -14.19 -8.70
N ALA A 696 -3.78 -14.08 -7.48
CA ALA A 696 -3.03 -13.59 -6.32
C ALA A 696 -1.87 -14.53 -5.92
N VAL A 697 -2.03 -15.85 -6.09
CA VAL A 697 -0.94 -16.83 -5.92
C VAL A 697 0.14 -16.65 -6.99
N ASN A 698 -0.24 -16.53 -8.27
CA ASN A 698 0.72 -16.34 -9.37
C ASN A 698 1.53 -15.03 -9.19
N GLN A 699 0.90 -13.93 -8.73
CA GLN A 699 1.58 -12.67 -8.39
C GLN A 699 2.60 -12.83 -7.26
N ALA A 700 2.23 -13.53 -6.18
CA ALA A 700 3.09 -13.77 -5.03
C ALA A 700 4.29 -14.69 -5.38
N ILE A 701 4.09 -15.66 -6.28
CA ILE A 701 5.14 -16.58 -6.74
C ILE A 701 6.08 -15.90 -7.76
N GLY A 702 5.57 -15.01 -8.60
CA GLY A 702 6.37 -14.24 -9.58
C GLY A 702 7.46 -13.34 -8.97
N ARG A 703 7.63 -13.37 -7.65
CA ARG A 703 8.67 -12.66 -6.90
C ARG A 703 10.01 -13.38 -6.83
N VAL A 704 10.07 -14.70 -7.04
CA VAL A 704 11.28 -15.54 -6.86
C VAL A 704 12.33 -15.37 -7.97
N ILE A 705 11.91 -15.06 -9.20
CA ILE A 705 12.79 -15.05 -10.37
C ILE A 705 12.70 -13.69 -11.06
N ARG A 706 13.81 -12.93 -11.10
CA ARG A 706 13.84 -11.58 -11.69
C ARG A 706 14.69 -11.43 -12.94
N HIS A 707 15.55 -12.40 -13.26
CA HIS A 707 16.31 -12.44 -14.52
C HIS A 707 16.72 -13.87 -14.89
N ARG A 708 17.26 -14.04 -16.11
CA ARG A 708 17.70 -15.33 -16.67
C ARG A 708 18.74 -16.12 -15.85
N TYR A 709 19.41 -15.47 -14.90
CA TYR A 709 20.43 -16.07 -14.02
C TYR A 709 19.93 -16.26 -12.57
N ASP A 710 18.69 -15.89 -12.29
CA ASP A 710 18.11 -16.00 -10.96
C ASP A 710 17.60 -17.44 -10.70
N TYR A 711 17.49 -17.83 -9.44
CA TYR A 711 17.06 -19.16 -9.04
C TYR A 711 16.37 -19.17 -7.66
N GLY A 712 15.43 -20.09 -7.46
CA GLY A 712 14.78 -20.24 -6.16
C GLY A 712 13.73 -21.35 -6.06
N ALA A 713 13.21 -21.52 -4.84
CA ALA A 713 12.22 -22.55 -4.52
C ALA A 713 10.83 -21.97 -4.25
N ILE A 714 9.79 -22.70 -4.60
CA ILE A 714 8.39 -22.35 -4.35
C ILE A 714 7.74 -23.48 -3.56
N ILE A 715 7.28 -23.18 -2.36
CA ILE A 715 6.59 -24.11 -1.47
C ILE A 715 5.12 -23.72 -1.40
N LEU A 716 4.25 -24.57 -1.93
CA LEU A 716 2.80 -24.41 -1.87
C LEU A 716 2.29 -25.20 -0.65
N ALA A 717 2.03 -24.49 0.45
CA ALA A 717 1.72 -25.05 1.76
C ALA A 717 0.19 -25.11 1.99
N ASP A 718 -0.50 -25.87 1.13
CA ASP A 718 -1.91 -26.23 1.31
C ASP A 718 -2.24 -27.50 0.49
N GLU A 719 -2.98 -28.45 1.06
CA GLU A 719 -3.35 -29.70 0.40
C GLU A 719 -4.11 -29.50 -0.92
N ARG A 720 -4.87 -28.41 -1.04
CA ARG A 720 -5.68 -28.11 -2.23
C ARG A 720 -4.82 -27.85 -3.48
N PHE A 721 -3.52 -27.58 -3.33
CA PHE A 721 -2.58 -27.52 -4.45
C PHE A 721 -2.26 -28.90 -5.07
N ALA A 722 -2.65 -30.02 -4.46
CA ALA A 722 -2.58 -31.32 -5.12
C ALA A 722 -3.64 -31.46 -6.24
N ASN A 723 -4.81 -30.84 -6.07
CA ASN A 723 -5.95 -30.92 -6.99
C ASN A 723 -5.57 -30.46 -8.42
N PRO A 724 -5.74 -31.30 -9.45
CA PRO A 724 -5.43 -30.93 -10.84
C PRO A 724 -6.06 -29.60 -11.28
N LYS A 725 -7.34 -29.38 -10.97
CA LYS A 725 -8.08 -28.16 -11.33
C LYS A 725 -7.48 -26.88 -10.73
N GLN A 726 -6.84 -26.98 -9.57
CA GLN A 726 -6.16 -25.85 -8.92
C GLN A 726 -4.76 -25.61 -9.51
N ARG A 727 -4.06 -26.67 -9.94
CA ARG A 727 -2.76 -26.58 -10.63
C ARG A 727 -2.89 -26.03 -12.05
N GLU A 728 -4.00 -26.31 -12.72
CA GLU A 728 -4.34 -25.77 -14.04
C GLU A 728 -4.49 -24.23 -14.05
N GLN A 729 -4.79 -23.60 -12.90
CA GLN A 729 -4.89 -22.13 -12.78
C GLN A 729 -3.56 -21.44 -12.45
N LEU A 730 -2.49 -22.19 -12.15
CA LEU A 730 -1.15 -21.63 -11.97
C LEU A 730 -0.56 -21.26 -13.34
N SER A 731 0.33 -20.28 -13.43
CA SER A 731 0.95 -19.88 -14.71
C SER A 731 1.62 -21.08 -15.40
N ARG A 732 1.43 -21.19 -16.73
CA ARG A 732 1.80 -22.37 -17.54
C ARG A 732 3.24 -22.83 -17.34
N TRP A 733 4.17 -21.88 -17.23
CA TRP A 733 5.60 -22.11 -17.04
C TRP A 733 5.96 -22.82 -15.72
N MET A 734 5.09 -22.80 -14.70
CA MET A 734 5.31 -23.51 -13.43
C MET A 734 4.78 -24.94 -13.43
N ARG A 735 3.72 -25.24 -14.21
CA ARG A 735 2.90 -26.45 -14.06
C ARG A 735 3.70 -27.76 -14.13
N ASN A 736 4.73 -27.79 -14.99
CA ASN A 736 5.59 -28.95 -15.22
C ASN A 736 6.66 -29.17 -14.12
N HIS A 737 6.86 -28.19 -13.22
CA HIS A 737 7.90 -28.22 -12.18
C HIS A 737 7.31 -28.59 -10.79
N ILE A 738 5.99 -28.76 -10.69
CA ILE A 738 5.27 -29.03 -9.43
C ILE A 738 5.43 -30.50 -9.03
N LYS A 739 6.21 -30.74 -7.98
CA LYS A 739 6.25 -32.03 -7.27
C LYS A 739 5.26 -32.01 -6.11
N ILE A 740 4.29 -32.92 -6.09
CA ILE A 740 3.35 -33.08 -4.98
C ILE A 740 3.96 -34.03 -3.94
N THR A 741 3.82 -33.73 -2.64
CA THR A 741 4.20 -34.63 -1.55
C THR A 741 3.23 -34.57 -0.39
N ASN A 742 2.98 -35.72 0.24
CA ASN A 742 2.38 -35.85 1.57
C ASN A 742 3.44 -36.14 2.66
N GLN A 743 4.70 -36.38 2.28
CA GLN A 743 5.81 -36.63 3.19
C GLN A 743 6.68 -35.37 3.34
N PHE A 744 6.71 -34.80 4.54
CA PHE A 744 7.50 -33.59 4.83
C PHE A 744 9.02 -33.81 4.65
N GLY A 745 9.54 -34.97 5.04
CA GLY A 745 10.96 -35.30 4.83
C GLY A 745 11.39 -35.26 3.36
N GLN A 746 10.47 -35.57 2.43
CA GLN A 746 10.73 -35.47 1.00
C GLN A 746 10.78 -34.02 0.51
N LEU A 747 9.93 -33.12 1.05
CA LEU A 747 10.04 -31.67 0.80
C LEU A 747 11.39 -31.12 1.27
N VAL A 748 11.84 -31.49 2.47
CA VAL A 748 13.15 -31.05 3.01
C VAL A 748 14.29 -31.56 2.12
N LYS A 749 14.26 -32.84 1.74
CA LYS A 749 15.24 -33.47 0.85
C LYS A 749 15.31 -32.76 -0.51
N ASP A 750 14.17 -32.55 -1.18
CA ASP A 750 14.14 -31.87 -2.48
C ASP A 750 14.63 -30.42 -2.39
N THR A 751 14.29 -29.71 -1.32
CA THR A 751 14.69 -28.31 -1.10
C THR A 751 16.21 -28.20 -0.85
N VAL A 752 16.76 -29.06 0.01
CA VAL A 752 18.22 -29.12 0.27
C VAL A 752 18.99 -29.54 -0.97
N GLN A 753 18.51 -30.54 -1.72
CA GLN A 753 19.16 -30.99 -2.96
C GLN A 753 19.12 -29.91 -4.04
N PHE A 754 18.01 -29.17 -4.15
CA PHE A 754 17.88 -28.04 -5.07
C PHE A 754 18.90 -26.92 -4.73
N PHE A 755 18.92 -26.41 -3.51
CA PHE A 755 19.84 -25.32 -3.17
C PHE A 755 21.31 -25.74 -3.24
N LYS A 756 21.66 -26.98 -2.88
CA LYS A 756 23.04 -27.50 -3.05
C LYS A 756 23.47 -27.58 -4.52
N LYS A 757 22.56 -27.95 -5.43
CA LYS A 757 22.84 -27.92 -6.88
C LYS A 757 22.96 -26.46 -7.36
N ALA A 758 21.98 -25.62 -7.05
CA ALA A 758 21.93 -24.25 -7.55
C ALA A 758 23.09 -23.36 -7.03
N ASP A 759 23.60 -23.62 -5.82
CA ASP A 759 24.81 -22.99 -5.30
C ASP A 759 26.08 -23.39 -6.09
N ALA A 760 26.21 -24.67 -6.43
CA ALA A 760 27.31 -25.17 -7.26
C ALA A 760 27.28 -24.62 -8.69
N ASP A 761 26.09 -24.51 -9.28
CA ASP A 761 25.89 -24.10 -10.69
C ASP A 761 25.82 -22.58 -10.89
N PHE A 762 25.29 -21.82 -9.93
CA PHE A 762 24.98 -20.38 -10.09
C PHE A 762 25.55 -19.47 -9.00
N GLY A 763 26.03 -20.02 -7.86
CA GLY A 763 26.44 -19.22 -6.70
C GLY A 763 27.53 -18.19 -7.04
N ARG A 764 28.60 -18.64 -7.73
CA ARG A 764 29.81 -17.84 -8.04
C ARG A 764 29.59 -16.68 -9.02
N ASP A 765 28.53 -16.70 -9.81
CA ASP A 765 28.23 -15.64 -10.79
C ASP A 765 27.15 -14.66 -10.29
N SER A 766 26.35 -15.06 -9.30
CA SER A 766 25.34 -14.19 -8.70
C SER A 766 25.93 -12.98 -7.96
N GLU A 767 27.14 -13.10 -7.40
CA GLU A 767 27.84 -12.00 -6.73
C GLU A 767 28.42 -10.97 -7.72
N LYS A 768 28.95 -11.43 -8.86
CA LYS A 768 29.60 -10.55 -9.87
C LYS A 768 28.64 -9.53 -10.45
N ILE A 769 27.37 -9.89 -10.63
CA ILE A 769 26.36 -9.05 -11.28
C ILE A 769 26.07 -7.77 -10.49
N ASN A 770 26.30 -7.74 -9.17
CA ASN A 770 26.10 -6.55 -8.33
C ASN A 770 27.12 -5.42 -8.59
N HIS A 771 28.24 -5.70 -9.27
CA HIS A 771 29.33 -4.74 -9.50
C HIS A 771 29.78 -4.64 -10.97
N VAL A 772 28.83 -4.75 -11.92
CA VAL A 772 29.08 -4.46 -13.34
C VAL A 772 28.49 -3.12 -13.74
N ASN A 773 29.30 -2.07 -13.60
CA ASN A 773 29.36 -1.02 -14.62
C ASN A 773 29.81 -1.73 -15.91
N VAL A 774 29.09 -1.60 -17.03
CA VAL A 774 29.27 -2.48 -18.21
C VAL A 774 30.60 -2.23 -18.93
N GLY A 775 31.66 -2.84 -18.39
CA GLY A 775 32.90 -3.15 -19.08
C GLY A 775 32.82 -4.55 -19.69
N VAL A 776 33.54 -4.76 -20.79
CA VAL A 776 33.60 -6.04 -21.50
C VAL A 776 34.27 -7.10 -20.62
N VAL A 777 33.73 -8.32 -20.65
CA VAL A 777 34.42 -9.54 -20.24
C VAL A 777 34.33 -10.53 -21.39
N ASP A 778 35.49 -11.08 -21.76
CA ASP A 778 35.66 -11.89 -22.97
C ASP A 778 35.01 -13.27 -22.89
N ALA A 779 34.88 -13.91 -24.06
CA ALA A 779 34.23 -15.21 -24.22
C ALA A 779 35.24 -16.31 -24.53
N ASP A 780 35.42 -17.23 -23.58
CA ASP A 780 35.97 -18.57 -23.87
C ASP A 780 34.82 -19.52 -24.22
N CYS A 781 34.88 -20.10 -25.42
CA CYS A 781 33.89 -21.07 -25.90
C CYS A 781 34.38 -22.51 -25.71
N VAL A 782 33.53 -23.37 -25.18
CA VAL A 782 33.68 -24.82 -25.34
C VAL A 782 33.34 -25.17 -26.79
N THR A 783 34.36 -25.49 -27.58
CA THR A 783 34.22 -25.99 -28.95
C THR A 783 33.84 -27.48 -28.95
N VAL A 784 32.90 -27.86 -29.81
CA VAL A 784 32.70 -29.26 -30.24
C VAL A 784 32.80 -29.28 -31.75
N GLU A 785 33.69 -30.13 -32.27
CA GLU A 785 34.12 -30.13 -33.67
C GLU A 785 33.06 -30.72 -34.63
N LYS A 786 33.11 -30.29 -35.90
CA LYS A 786 32.76 -31.12 -37.07
C LYS A 786 33.25 -30.52 -38.41
N SER A 787 34.35 -31.09 -38.91
CA SER A 787 34.71 -31.32 -40.33
C SER A 787 34.24 -30.35 -41.45
N ASN A 788 35.22 -29.76 -42.16
CA ASN A 788 35.09 -29.24 -43.54
C ASN A 788 35.11 -30.39 -44.59
N PRO A 789 34.72 -30.16 -45.86
CA PRO A 789 35.59 -29.56 -46.91
C PRO A 789 34.99 -28.28 -47.55
N ILE A 790 35.72 -27.18 -47.82
CA ILE A 790 36.75 -26.90 -48.87
C ILE A 790 36.16 -26.52 -50.26
N THR A 791 36.72 -25.45 -50.85
CA THR A 791 36.56 -24.78 -52.19
C THR A 791 35.72 -23.49 -52.22
N SER A 792 36.06 -22.42 -52.98
CA SER A 792 37.37 -21.87 -53.44
C SER A 792 37.18 -20.49 -54.14
N GLY A 793 38.10 -19.52 -53.96
CA GLY A 793 38.14 -18.20 -54.66
C GLY A 793 38.33 -17.02 -53.69
N GLN A 794 39.54 -16.46 -53.51
CA GLN A 794 40.21 -15.41 -54.32
C GLN A 794 39.51 -14.03 -54.25
N HIS A 795 40.07 -13.06 -53.50
CA HIS A 795 40.89 -11.90 -53.97
C HIS A 795 40.05 -10.76 -54.62
N VAL A 796 40.29 -9.44 -54.43
CA VAL A 796 41.45 -8.70 -53.86
C VAL A 796 41.01 -7.36 -53.18
N SER A 797 41.98 -6.57 -52.69
CA SER A 797 41.91 -5.25 -52.00
C SER A 797 41.27 -4.08 -52.82
N ALA A 798 41.11 -2.81 -52.36
CA ALA A 798 41.70 -2.06 -51.24
C ALA A 798 40.90 -0.80 -50.79
N SER A 799 41.26 -0.26 -49.61
CA SER A 799 41.34 1.13 -49.10
C SER A 799 40.33 2.26 -49.49
N PRO A 800 39.98 3.17 -48.55
CA PRO A 800 39.03 4.28 -48.77
C PRO A 800 39.65 5.69 -48.96
N PRO A 801 38.94 6.59 -49.65
CA PRO A 801 38.89 8.04 -49.41
C PRO A 801 37.48 8.47 -48.93
N ALA A 802 37.20 9.67 -48.43
CA ALA A 802 37.99 10.70 -47.74
C ALA A 802 37.00 11.63 -47.00
N VAL A 803 37.42 12.37 -45.97
CA VAL A 803 36.52 13.25 -45.20
C VAL A 803 36.58 14.70 -45.70
N THR A 804 35.41 15.31 -45.91
CA THR A 804 35.24 16.77 -46.03
C THR A 804 34.18 17.25 -45.05
N SER A 805 34.51 18.23 -44.21
CA SER A 805 33.66 18.77 -43.15
C SER A 805 33.00 20.09 -43.54
N VAL A 806 31.81 20.35 -42.97
CA VAL A 806 31.27 21.71 -42.86
C VAL A 806 30.87 21.97 -41.41
N MET A 807 31.33 23.12 -40.90
CA MET A 807 31.23 23.60 -39.53
C MET A 807 29.79 23.59 -38.97
N SER A 808 29.65 23.26 -37.67
CA SER A 808 28.53 23.70 -36.84
C SER A 808 29.04 24.61 -35.72
N SER A 809 28.24 25.61 -35.33
CA SER A 809 28.68 26.70 -34.44
C SER A 809 28.82 26.24 -32.99
N GLY A 810 30.05 26.31 -32.47
CA GLY A 810 30.40 25.67 -31.21
C GLY A 810 29.91 26.39 -29.94
N TYR A 811 29.30 25.63 -29.04
CA TYR A 811 29.52 25.82 -27.60
C TYR A 811 30.58 24.81 -27.14
N SER A 812 31.74 25.32 -26.69
CA SER A 812 32.84 24.45 -26.29
C SER A 812 32.51 23.67 -25.02
N GLN A 813 32.66 22.34 -25.05
CA GLN A 813 32.57 21.48 -23.86
C GLN A 813 33.52 21.92 -22.74
N LYS A 814 34.62 22.61 -23.10
CA LYS A 814 35.56 23.21 -22.14
C LYS A 814 34.89 24.30 -21.30
N MET A 815 34.04 25.14 -21.90
CA MET A 815 33.25 26.14 -21.17
C MET A 815 32.23 25.48 -20.25
N ILE A 816 31.55 24.41 -20.66
CA ILE A 816 30.57 23.71 -19.81
C ILE A 816 31.28 23.06 -18.60
N LYS A 817 32.44 22.40 -18.81
CA LYS A 817 33.27 21.90 -17.70
C LYS A 817 33.76 23.02 -16.79
N GLU A 818 34.24 24.13 -17.36
CA GLU A 818 34.65 25.28 -16.55
C GLU A 818 33.47 25.89 -15.77
N GLN A 819 32.28 26.00 -16.35
CA GLN A 819 31.07 26.48 -15.66
C GLN A 819 30.71 25.56 -14.49
N TYR A 820 30.79 24.24 -14.70
CA TYR A 820 30.57 23.22 -13.68
C TYR A 820 31.60 23.31 -12.54
N TYR A 821 32.90 23.37 -12.85
CA TYR A 821 33.94 23.51 -11.83
C TYR A 821 33.92 24.88 -11.14
N LYS A 822 33.62 25.98 -11.85
CA LYS A 822 33.37 27.31 -11.26
C LYS A 822 32.14 27.31 -10.34
N ASN A 823 31.13 26.49 -10.63
CA ASN A 823 29.96 26.32 -9.77
C ASN A 823 30.22 25.41 -8.56
N LEU A 824 31.06 24.37 -8.67
CA LEU A 824 31.59 23.66 -7.49
C LEU A 824 32.46 24.59 -6.63
N GLN A 825 33.35 25.38 -7.24
CA GLN A 825 34.18 26.36 -6.52
C GLN A 825 33.32 27.46 -5.86
N LYS A 826 32.21 27.89 -6.47
CA LYS A 826 31.22 28.78 -5.81
C LYS A 826 30.51 28.10 -4.64
N LYS A 827 30.14 26.81 -4.75
CA LYS A 827 29.58 26.04 -3.62
C LYS A 827 30.57 25.93 -2.46
N ASN A 828 31.84 25.64 -2.75
CA ASN A 828 32.89 25.56 -1.74
C ASN A 828 33.24 26.94 -1.15
N LYS A 829 33.29 28.00 -1.95
CA LYS A 829 33.46 29.38 -1.44
C LYS A 829 32.33 29.81 -0.50
N ASN A 830 31.10 29.35 -0.71
CA ASN A 830 30.01 29.60 0.25
C ASN A 830 30.17 28.83 1.58
N ILE A 831 31.09 27.86 1.67
CA ILE A 831 31.48 27.17 2.91
C ILE A 831 32.72 27.84 3.50
N GLU A 832 33.73 28.16 2.68
CA GLU A 832 34.94 28.91 3.10
C GLU A 832 34.58 30.29 3.67
N ASN A 833 33.77 31.09 2.96
CA ASN A 833 33.27 32.40 3.42
C ASN A 833 32.40 32.32 4.69
N VAL A 834 31.93 31.12 5.07
CA VAL A 834 31.22 30.89 6.34
C VAL A 834 32.21 30.52 7.45
N LEU A 835 33.24 29.73 7.14
CA LEU A 835 34.29 29.32 8.07
C LEU A 835 35.24 30.47 8.45
N GLU A 836 35.73 31.25 7.49
CA GLU A 836 36.57 32.45 7.75
C GLU A 836 35.86 33.43 8.70
N ARG A 837 34.52 33.51 8.59
CA ARG A 837 33.67 34.38 9.42
C ARG A 837 33.43 33.86 10.85
N PHE A 838 33.89 32.65 11.16
CA PHE A 838 33.94 32.10 12.53
C PHE A 838 35.36 32.18 13.14
N GLU A 839 36.41 32.33 12.33
CA GLU A 839 37.79 32.53 12.83
C GLU A 839 38.06 33.98 13.26
N SER A 840 37.20 34.93 12.87
CA SER A 840 37.36 36.37 13.10
C SER A 840 36.66 36.93 14.36
N VAL A 841 36.48 36.14 15.43
CA VAL A 841 35.87 36.59 16.70
C VAL A 841 36.90 36.50 17.83
N PRO A 842 37.40 37.62 18.38
CA PRO A 842 38.52 37.62 19.31
C PRO A 842 38.12 37.51 20.79
N GLY A 843 38.87 36.71 21.55
CA GLY A 843 38.86 36.67 23.02
C GLY A 843 38.69 35.26 23.61
N GLY A 844 39.71 34.67 24.26
CA GLY A 844 41.12 35.09 24.40
C GLY A 844 41.89 34.15 25.34
N GLY A 845 43.22 34.06 25.19
CA GLY A 845 44.09 33.28 26.08
C GLY A 845 44.95 32.22 25.37
N ASP A 846 45.96 32.66 24.64
CA ASP A 846 46.91 31.77 23.92
C ASP A 846 47.86 30.97 24.83
N LYS A 847 48.28 29.80 24.33
CA LYS A 847 49.72 29.55 24.08
C LYS A 847 50.03 28.38 23.12
N VAL A 848 50.28 28.75 21.87
CA VAL A 848 51.31 28.21 20.95
C VAL A 848 51.33 26.69 20.68
N PHE A 849 51.02 26.32 19.43
CA PHE A 849 51.89 25.45 18.63
C PHE A 849 52.00 25.99 17.19
N LYS A 850 53.19 25.91 16.59
CA LYS A 850 53.45 26.49 15.25
C LYS A 850 53.06 25.51 14.14
N THR A 851 52.41 26.04 13.10
CA THR A 851 52.19 25.33 11.83
C THR A 851 53.40 25.44 10.90
N SER A 852 53.58 24.45 10.04
CA SER A 852 54.39 24.56 8.83
C SER A 852 53.64 23.92 7.66
N LYS A 853 53.40 24.71 6.60
CA LYS A 853 52.79 24.22 5.35
C LYS A 853 53.88 23.58 4.49
N ILE A 854 53.56 22.45 3.85
CA ILE A 854 54.22 22.06 2.59
C ILE A 854 53.13 21.76 1.56
N VAL A 855 53.31 22.29 0.36
CA VAL A 855 52.46 22.05 -0.82
C VAL A 855 53.02 20.85 -1.57
N CYS A 856 52.15 20.00 -2.12
CA CYS A 856 52.56 18.92 -3.01
C CYS A 856 52.08 19.23 -4.44
N ASP A 857 53.03 19.50 -5.33
CA ASP A 857 52.80 19.69 -6.77
C ASP A 857 53.19 18.42 -7.55
N LYS A 858 52.97 18.40 -8.87
CA LYS A 858 53.07 17.22 -9.72
C LYS A 858 54.48 16.98 -10.27
N GLN A 859 54.76 15.70 -10.54
CA GLN A 859 55.58 15.10 -11.63
C GLN A 859 56.71 14.17 -11.16
N ALA A 860 56.89 13.06 -11.91
CA ALA A 860 58.00 12.08 -11.86
C ALA A 860 58.23 11.33 -10.52
N GLY A 861 58.94 10.19 -10.47
CA GLY A 861 59.33 9.30 -11.58
C GLY A 861 60.46 8.31 -11.28
N VAL A 862 60.11 7.01 -11.13
CA VAL A 862 60.96 5.79 -11.30
C VAL A 862 62.16 5.56 -10.36
N LYS A 863 62.41 4.27 -10.05
CA LYS A 863 63.53 3.63 -9.32
C LYS A 863 63.42 3.67 -7.77
N GLN A 864 63.51 2.58 -6.99
CA GLN A 864 64.28 1.31 -7.00
C GLN A 864 65.67 1.43 -6.34
N VAL A 865 65.91 0.67 -5.25
CA VAL A 865 67.16 -0.07 -4.87
C VAL A 865 67.00 -0.72 -3.49
N ASP A 866 67.52 -1.95 -3.32
CA ASP A 866 67.52 -2.74 -2.07
C ASP A 866 68.81 -2.61 -1.24
N LYS A 867 68.73 -2.89 0.09
CA LYS A 867 69.64 -3.70 0.96
C LYS A 867 69.43 -3.33 2.46
N ILE A 868 69.22 -4.26 3.41
CA ILE A 868 70.03 -5.40 3.94
C ILE A 868 71.19 -4.98 4.86
N VAL A 869 70.99 -5.15 6.19
CA VAL A 869 71.92 -5.53 7.30
C VAL A 869 70.98 -5.96 8.45
N THR A 870 70.74 -7.23 8.86
CA THR A 870 71.53 -8.39 9.36
C THR A 870 71.95 -8.36 10.85
N ASN A 871 71.30 -9.23 11.65
CA ASN A 871 71.80 -9.93 12.88
C ASN A 871 72.11 -9.08 14.14
N LYS A 872 72.06 -9.61 15.38
CA LYS A 872 71.97 -10.99 15.96
C LYS A 872 71.19 -10.90 17.34
N ASP A 873 71.00 -11.86 18.26
CA ASP A 873 71.53 -13.21 18.51
C ASP A 873 70.63 -14.11 19.44
N VAL A 874 71.10 -15.34 19.72
CA VAL A 874 70.93 -16.26 20.91
C VAL A 874 69.92 -15.87 22.03
N ALA A 875 69.03 -16.75 22.54
CA ALA A 875 68.90 -18.24 22.56
C ALA A 875 67.41 -18.69 22.29
N GLY A 876 66.91 -19.93 22.42
CA GLY A 876 67.40 -21.25 22.93
C GLY A 876 66.87 -21.60 24.35
N GLY A 877 66.28 -22.77 24.66
CA GLY A 877 65.93 -23.98 23.88
C GLY A 877 64.67 -24.72 24.43
N SER A 878 63.97 -25.57 23.66
CA SER A 878 64.14 -27.04 23.54
C SER A 878 63.78 -27.85 24.81
N SER A 879 63.08 -29.01 24.79
CA SER A 879 63.00 -30.05 23.74
C SER A 879 61.87 -31.09 23.91
N LYS A 880 61.39 -31.68 22.79
CA LYS A 880 60.85 -33.08 22.57
C LYS A 880 59.69 -33.60 23.47
N GLY A 881 58.63 -34.23 22.95
CA GLY A 881 58.54 -35.63 22.45
C GLY A 881 57.72 -36.47 23.47
N ASP A 882 56.94 -37.52 23.18
CA ASP A 882 56.70 -38.30 21.96
C ASP A 882 55.35 -39.10 22.02
N GLN A 883 54.85 -39.57 20.87
CA GLN A 883 54.08 -40.81 20.60
C GLN A 883 52.88 -41.34 21.47
N SER A 884 51.67 -41.28 20.86
CA SER A 884 50.81 -42.45 20.49
C SER A 884 49.87 -43.21 21.47
N SER A 885 48.88 -43.91 20.86
CA SER A 885 48.01 -45.00 21.39
C SER A 885 46.89 -44.67 22.42
N SER A 886 45.83 -45.47 22.64
CA SER A 886 44.93 -46.20 21.70
C SER A 886 43.65 -46.76 22.40
N VAL A 887 42.47 -46.58 21.79
CA VAL A 887 41.28 -47.49 21.75
C VAL A 887 40.70 -48.12 23.05
N ALA A 888 39.55 -47.57 23.51
CA ALA A 888 38.31 -48.24 24.01
C ALA A 888 38.38 -49.25 25.20
N PRO A 889 37.26 -49.87 25.69
CA PRO A 889 35.83 -49.67 25.43
C PRO A 889 34.96 -49.43 26.70
N VAL A 890 33.63 -49.53 26.54
CA VAL A 890 32.55 -49.32 27.55
C VAL A 890 32.24 -50.62 28.33
N PRO A 891 31.69 -50.52 29.55
CA PRO A 891 30.51 -51.33 29.89
C PRO A 891 29.36 -50.54 30.57
N VAL A 892 28.14 -51.02 30.38
CA VAL A 892 26.90 -50.59 31.07
C VAL A 892 26.24 -51.84 31.67
N PRO A 893 25.81 -51.78 32.94
CA PRO A 893 24.42 -52.13 33.28
C PRO A 893 23.85 -51.19 34.39
N ASP A 894 22.59 -51.24 34.79
CA ASP A 894 21.27 -51.43 34.14
C ASP A 894 20.21 -51.17 35.26
N ASP A 895 18.94 -51.46 35.00
CA ASP A 895 17.85 -51.65 35.97
C ASP A 895 17.21 -50.44 36.68
N SER A 896 15.96 -50.66 37.08
CA SER A 896 15.01 -49.81 37.83
C SER A 896 14.37 -50.70 38.93
N PRO A 897 13.24 -50.39 39.63
CA PRO A 897 12.41 -49.17 39.67
C PRO A 897 11.90 -48.73 41.09
N ASP A 898 11.04 -47.70 41.10
CA ASP A 898 9.81 -47.58 41.93
C ASP A 898 9.80 -46.89 43.34
N LYS A 899 8.61 -46.33 43.70
CA LYS A 899 8.04 -45.95 45.03
C LYS A 899 8.96 -45.31 46.12
N SER A 900 8.66 -44.16 46.74
CA SER A 900 7.37 -43.58 47.13
C SER A 900 7.48 -42.35 48.07
N ARG A 901 6.38 -41.56 48.16
CA ARG A 901 5.82 -40.77 49.30
C ARG A 901 6.65 -39.87 50.26
N GLN A 902 5.96 -38.78 50.64
CA GLN A 902 5.97 -37.99 51.89
C GLN A 902 6.82 -36.69 52.03
N LYS A 903 6.14 -35.70 52.61
CA LYS A 903 6.55 -34.42 53.23
C LYS A 903 6.55 -34.63 54.78
N PRO A 904 7.03 -33.73 55.68
CA PRO A 904 7.09 -32.26 55.50
C PRO A 904 8.21 -31.43 56.21
N ASP A 905 8.19 -30.12 55.89
CA ASP A 905 8.35 -28.95 56.77
C ASP A 905 9.71 -28.34 57.23
N GLN A 906 9.60 -27.04 57.56
CA GLN A 906 10.50 -26.14 58.31
C GLN A 906 11.79 -25.54 57.67
N LYS A 907 11.63 -24.33 57.11
CA LYS A 907 12.22 -23.00 57.51
C LYS A 907 13.38 -22.97 58.56
N PRO A 908 14.13 -21.83 58.68
CA PRO A 908 14.46 -20.78 57.69
C PRO A 908 15.91 -20.24 57.78
N THR A 909 16.31 -19.34 56.87
CA THR A 909 17.23 -18.20 57.18
C THR A 909 17.09 -17.09 56.13
N ALA A 910 17.51 -15.86 56.46
CA ALA A 910 17.37 -14.67 55.61
C ALA A 910 18.43 -13.61 55.95
N VAL A 911 18.32 -12.42 55.30
CA VAL A 911 19.06 -11.15 55.56
C VAL A 911 20.43 -11.04 54.84
N PRO A 912 20.85 -9.85 54.31
CA PRO A 912 20.19 -8.54 54.24
C PRO A 912 19.84 -8.03 52.81
N ASN A 913 19.11 -6.90 52.76
CA ASN A 913 18.94 -6.10 51.54
C ASN A 913 20.17 -5.23 51.25
N SER A 914 20.36 -4.85 49.97
CA SER A 914 20.92 -3.56 49.59
C SER A 914 20.03 -2.93 48.50
N THR A 915 19.99 -1.59 48.43
CA THR A 915 18.89 -0.86 47.77
C THR A 915 19.37 -0.04 46.56
N PRO A 916 18.78 -0.21 45.36
CA PRO A 916 19.10 0.63 44.20
C PRO A 916 18.58 2.08 44.34
N PRO A 917 19.24 3.08 43.71
CA PRO A 917 18.91 4.50 43.88
C PRO A 917 17.68 4.99 43.09
N LYS A 918 17.17 6.18 43.46
CA LYS A 918 15.92 6.77 42.96
C LYS A 918 16.11 7.60 41.68
N GLN A 919 15.47 7.20 40.58
CA GLN A 919 15.24 8.07 39.40
C GLN A 919 13.86 7.82 38.74
N GLN A 920 12.77 8.04 39.49
CA GLN A 920 11.39 7.98 38.94
C GLN A 920 10.48 9.17 39.37
N ASP A 921 10.94 10.03 40.29
CA ASP A 921 10.06 10.89 41.10
C ASP A 921 9.56 12.20 40.44
N THR A 922 9.94 12.52 39.21
CA THR A 922 9.44 13.71 38.48
C THR A 922 8.21 13.38 37.64
N LYS A 923 8.34 12.45 36.68
CA LYS A 923 7.24 12.00 35.83
C LYS A 923 6.14 11.27 36.64
N SER A 924 6.50 10.50 37.68
CA SER A 924 5.50 9.81 38.52
C SER A 924 4.59 10.77 39.29
N LYS A 925 5.12 11.89 39.80
CA LYS A 925 4.34 12.90 40.53
C LYS A 925 3.34 13.63 39.64
N ALA A 926 3.71 13.94 38.39
CA ALA A 926 2.78 14.53 37.42
C ALA A 926 1.59 13.59 37.14
N THR A 927 1.85 12.30 36.88
CA THR A 927 0.78 11.30 36.68
C THR A 927 -0.05 11.08 37.94
N ALA A 928 0.57 11.07 39.14
CA ALA A 928 -0.14 10.94 40.40
C ALA A 928 -1.06 12.13 40.70
N ASN A 929 -0.59 13.36 40.44
CA ASN A 929 -1.41 14.56 40.58
C ASN A 929 -2.58 14.54 39.61
N ASN A 930 -2.34 14.26 38.32
CA ASN A 930 -3.41 14.15 37.32
C ASN A 930 -4.47 13.09 37.69
N PHE A 931 -4.07 11.94 38.25
CA PHE A 931 -5.03 10.96 38.77
C PHE A 931 -5.82 11.50 39.97
N ILE A 932 -5.15 12.14 40.93
CA ILE A 932 -5.77 12.72 42.14
C ILE A 932 -6.72 13.88 41.79
N ASP A 933 -6.42 14.66 40.75
CA ASP A 933 -7.22 15.78 40.30
C ASP A 933 -8.41 15.29 39.44
N ASN A 934 -8.23 14.29 38.57
CA ASN A 934 -9.34 13.61 37.91
C ASN A 934 -10.27 12.92 38.92
N ALA A 935 -9.74 12.31 39.98
CA ALA A 935 -10.53 11.75 41.07
C ALA A 935 -11.26 12.84 41.87
N ARG A 936 -10.73 14.08 41.97
CA ARG A 936 -11.46 15.21 42.57
C ARG A 936 -12.60 15.70 41.67
N ASN A 937 -12.45 15.58 40.35
CA ASN A 937 -13.46 16.02 39.39
C ASN A 937 -14.58 14.98 39.21
N LEU A 938 -14.33 13.70 39.48
CA LEU A 938 -15.29 12.59 39.33
C LEU A 938 -16.07 12.25 40.63
N LEU A 939 -15.51 12.61 41.79
CA LEU A 939 -16.08 12.33 43.11
C LEU A 939 -16.69 13.60 43.72
N THR A 940 -17.77 13.46 44.50
CA THR A 940 -18.28 14.58 45.32
C THR A 940 -17.26 15.01 46.38
N THR A 941 -17.43 16.18 46.99
CA THR A 941 -16.52 16.69 48.03
C THR A 941 -16.34 15.72 49.19
N GLU A 942 -17.41 15.03 49.61
CA GLU A 942 -17.39 14.04 50.69
C GLU A 942 -16.77 12.71 50.23
N GLU A 943 -17.17 12.22 49.05
CA GLU A 943 -16.57 11.04 48.42
C GLU A 943 -15.05 11.21 48.23
N TYR A 944 -14.59 12.37 47.78
CA TYR A 944 -13.18 12.67 47.60
C TYR A 944 -12.43 12.77 48.94
N ALA A 945 -13.07 13.28 49.99
CA ALA A 945 -12.50 13.28 51.35
C ALA A 945 -12.33 11.85 51.89
N TYR A 946 -13.30 10.95 51.67
CA TYR A 946 -13.18 9.53 52.04
C TYR A 946 -12.07 8.82 51.25
N PHE A 947 -11.94 9.09 49.95
CA PHE A 947 -10.88 8.55 49.09
C PHE A 947 -9.51 8.99 49.59
N LYS A 948 -9.37 10.28 49.90
CA LYS A 948 -8.13 10.86 50.47
C LYS A 948 -7.78 10.26 51.84
N SER A 949 -8.78 9.92 52.66
CA SER A 949 -8.58 9.20 53.92
C SER A 949 -8.02 7.79 53.70
N CYS A 950 -8.68 6.99 52.85
CA CYS A 950 -8.22 5.65 52.48
C CYS A 950 -6.80 5.69 51.88
N LEU A 951 -6.51 6.69 51.04
CA LEU A 951 -5.19 6.89 50.42
C LEU A 951 -4.08 7.22 51.44
N MET A 952 -4.41 7.79 52.61
CA MET A 952 -3.47 8.00 53.69
C MET A 952 -3.19 6.70 54.48
N GLU A 953 -4.21 5.90 54.78
CA GLU A 953 -4.04 4.57 55.37
C GLU A 953 -3.23 3.65 54.45
N PHE A 954 -3.49 3.66 53.14
CA PHE A 954 -2.70 2.93 52.14
C PHE A 954 -1.20 3.31 52.19
N LYS A 955 -0.89 4.60 52.39
CA LYS A 955 0.48 5.11 52.47
C LYS A 955 1.15 4.88 53.84
N LYS A 956 0.37 4.70 54.91
CA LYS A 956 0.84 4.44 56.28
C LYS A 956 -0.11 3.47 57.02
N PRO A 957 -0.12 2.18 56.66
CA PRO A 957 -0.93 1.19 57.37
C PRO A 957 -0.40 0.96 58.79
N ALA A 958 -1.26 0.54 59.70
CA ALA A 958 -0.85 0.17 61.06
C ALA A 958 0.11 -1.03 61.03
N LYS A 959 1.01 -1.12 62.03
CA LYS A 959 2.00 -2.22 62.13
C LYS A 959 1.29 -3.59 62.08
N GLY A 960 1.66 -4.41 61.09
CA GLY A 960 1.12 -5.75 60.89
C GLY A 960 -0.10 -5.84 59.96
N GLN A 961 -0.68 -4.72 59.51
CA GLN A 961 -1.78 -4.72 58.55
C GLN A 961 -1.30 -4.59 57.10
N ASP A 962 -1.99 -5.24 56.16
CA ASP A 962 -1.75 -5.03 54.74
C ASP A 962 -2.63 -3.88 54.20
N GLY A 963 -2.00 -2.71 54.01
CA GLY A 963 -2.66 -1.53 53.47
C GLY A 963 -3.19 -1.69 52.04
N ILE A 964 -2.75 -2.69 51.27
CA ILE A 964 -3.35 -3.00 49.96
C ILE A 964 -4.73 -3.64 50.14
N GLN A 965 -4.84 -4.73 50.89
CA GLN A 965 -6.11 -5.39 51.19
C GLN A 965 -7.13 -4.38 51.73
N ILE A 966 -6.76 -3.64 52.79
CA ILE A 966 -7.66 -2.68 53.45
C ILE A 966 -8.09 -1.55 52.50
N PHE A 967 -7.20 -1.05 51.65
CA PHE A 967 -7.57 -0.03 50.67
C PHE A 967 -8.56 -0.57 49.63
N VAL A 968 -8.28 -1.74 49.04
CA VAL A 968 -9.16 -2.36 48.04
C VAL A 968 -10.56 -2.59 48.63
N ASP A 969 -10.63 -3.15 49.83
CA ASP A 969 -11.89 -3.48 50.50
C ASP A 969 -12.69 -2.21 50.84
N LYS A 970 -12.05 -1.17 51.38
CA LYS A 970 -12.73 0.11 51.69
C LYS A 970 -13.23 0.83 50.44
N ILE A 971 -12.49 0.82 49.33
CA ILE A 971 -12.97 1.41 48.08
C ILE A 971 -14.21 0.64 47.58
N ILE A 972 -14.13 -0.69 47.49
CA ILE A 972 -15.23 -1.52 46.94
C ILE A 972 -16.48 -1.51 47.85
N GLN A 973 -16.30 -1.33 49.16
CA GLN A 973 -17.41 -1.22 50.10
C GLN A 973 -18.11 0.15 50.07
N TYR A 974 -17.38 1.24 49.75
CA TYR A 974 -17.90 2.61 49.86
C TYR A 974 -18.37 3.20 48.51
N TYR A 975 -17.69 2.90 47.40
CA TYR A 975 -18.02 3.47 46.09
C TYR A 975 -18.81 2.51 45.22
N ASN A 976 -19.71 3.04 44.40
CA ASN A 976 -20.37 2.25 43.35
C ASN A 976 -19.34 1.60 42.41
N LYS A 977 -19.79 0.60 41.63
CA LYS A 977 -18.93 -0.27 40.83
C LYS A 977 -17.96 0.52 39.93
N ASP A 978 -18.46 1.55 39.25
CA ASP A 978 -17.69 2.27 38.23
C ASP A 978 -16.70 3.27 38.85
N LYS A 979 -17.09 3.96 39.94
CA LYS A 979 -16.16 4.78 40.74
C LYS A 979 -15.10 3.91 41.41
N SER A 980 -15.48 2.75 41.94
CA SER A 980 -14.54 1.74 42.48
C SER A 980 -13.53 1.30 41.42
N TYR A 981 -13.98 0.95 40.21
CA TYR A 981 -13.10 0.53 39.12
C TYR A 981 -12.16 1.66 38.69
N PHE A 982 -12.65 2.89 38.54
CA PHE A 982 -11.81 4.06 38.21
C PHE A 982 -10.71 4.29 39.26
N ILE A 983 -11.07 4.32 40.55
CA ILE A 983 -10.12 4.53 41.65
C ILE A 983 -9.07 3.42 41.68
N LEU A 984 -9.50 2.15 41.54
CA LEU A 984 -8.60 1.00 41.66
C LEU A 984 -7.69 0.82 40.45
N GLN A 985 -8.19 1.01 39.22
CA GLN A 985 -7.35 0.98 38.02
C GLN A 985 -6.40 2.18 37.96
N GLY A 986 -6.83 3.35 38.45
CA GLY A 986 -5.98 4.53 38.58
C GLY A 986 -4.85 4.34 39.58
N ILE A 987 -5.13 3.85 40.80
CA ILE A 987 -4.09 3.62 41.81
C ILE A 987 -3.13 2.49 41.43
N ALA A 988 -3.55 1.55 40.58
CA ALA A 988 -2.78 0.37 40.21
C ALA A 988 -1.41 0.68 39.57
N ASN A 989 -1.26 1.86 38.95
CA ASN A 989 0.02 2.33 38.40
C ASN A 989 1.03 2.79 39.46
N PHE A 990 0.60 2.93 40.73
CA PHE A 990 1.40 3.37 41.87
C PHE A 990 1.58 2.27 42.93
N ILE A 991 1.13 1.04 42.66
CA ILE A 991 1.38 -0.13 43.50
C ILE A 991 2.83 -0.60 43.33
N PRO A 992 3.60 -0.83 44.41
CA PRO A 992 4.98 -1.32 44.32
C PRO A 992 5.08 -2.64 43.53
N PRO A 993 6.11 -2.84 42.67
CA PRO A 993 6.22 -4.02 41.82
C PRO A 993 6.20 -5.35 42.60
N ASN A 994 6.80 -5.40 43.79
CA ASN A 994 6.81 -6.57 44.67
C ASN A 994 5.47 -6.88 45.36
N LYS A 995 4.46 -6.01 45.21
CA LYS A 995 3.07 -6.26 45.66
C LYS A 995 2.05 -6.24 44.51
N ILE A 996 2.47 -6.07 43.25
CA ILE A 996 1.53 -5.88 42.14
C ILE A 996 0.69 -7.15 41.86
N ASP A 997 1.26 -8.34 42.04
CA ASP A 997 0.54 -9.61 41.87
C ASP A 997 -0.43 -9.91 43.02
N GLN A 998 -0.16 -9.40 44.22
CA GLN A 998 -1.11 -9.38 45.31
C GLN A 998 -2.32 -8.49 44.94
N PHE A 999 -2.06 -7.27 44.45
CA PHE A 999 -3.11 -6.36 43.99
C PHE A 999 -3.92 -6.95 42.82
N ARG A 1000 -3.26 -7.57 41.82
CA ARG A 1000 -3.93 -8.33 40.73
C ARG A 1000 -4.86 -9.42 41.28
N SER A 1001 -4.40 -10.18 42.27
CA SER A 1001 -5.20 -11.25 42.88
C SER A 1001 -6.46 -10.71 43.56
N LEU A 1002 -6.39 -9.53 44.16
CA LEU A 1002 -7.56 -8.86 44.75
C LEU A 1002 -8.48 -8.25 43.68
N MET A 1003 -7.94 -7.63 42.63
CA MET A 1003 -8.74 -7.15 41.49
C MET A 1003 -9.54 -8.31 40.88
N LEU A 1004 -8.91 -9.46 40.64
CA LEU A 1004 -9.57 -10.67 40.17
C LEU A 1004 -10.62 -11.18 41.16
N ARG A 1005 -10.32 -11.20 42.48
CA ARG A 1005 -11.26 -11.64 43.52
C ARG A 1005 -12.55 -10.83 43.56
N TYR A 1006 -12.47 -9.52 43.32
CA TYR A 1006 -13.63 -8.63 43.25
C TYR A 1006 -14.10 -8.33 41.81
N ASN A 1007 -13.63 -9.13 40.83
CA ASN A 1007 -14.01 -9.06 39.42
C ASN A 1007 -13.80 -7.67 38.78
N VAL A 1008 -12.80 -6.92 39.24
CA VAL A 1008 -12.35 -5.63 38.68
C VAL A 1008 -11.59 -5.90 37.37
N PRO A 1009 -11.95 -5.27 36.23
CA PRO A 1009 -11.29 -5.54 34.95
C PRO A 1009 -9.78 -5.22 34.98
N PRO A 1010 -8.93 -6.01 34.29
CA PRO A 1010 -7.49 -5.76 34.24
C PRO A 1010 -7.14 -4.38 33.68
N TRP A 1011 -6.26 -3.64 34.37
CA TRP A 1011 -5.74 -2.37 33.87
C TRP A 1011 -4.57 -2.60 32.92
N ALA A 1012 -4.57 -1.91 31.77
CA ALA A 1012 -3.39 -1.78 30.92
C ALA A 1012 -2.50 -0.63 31.42
N LYS A 1013 -1.20 -0.66 31.07
CA LYS A 1013 -0.34 0.54 31.19
C LYS A 1013 -0.82 1.58 30.18
N ALA A 1014 -1.55 2.59 30.64
CA ALA A 1014 -2.21 3.56 29.78
C ALA A 1014 -1.23 4.45 29.00
N THR A 1015 -1.52 4.65 27.72
CA THR A 1015 -1.02 5.80 26.94
C THR A 1015 -1.94 7.00 27.09
N SER A 1016 -1.39 8.20 26.91
CA SER A 1016 -2.06 9.48 27.17
C SER A 1016 -3.02 9.91 26.04
N SER A 1017 -4.04 9.10 25.75
CA SER A 1017 -5.05 9.35 24.72
C SER A 1017 -6.50 9.06 25.16
N ASP A 1018 -6.69 8.17 26.14
CA ASP A 1018 -8.02 7.62 26.45
C ASP A 1018 -8.55 8.16 27.80
N VAL A 1019 -9.31 9.25 27.73
CA VAL A 1019 -10.17 9.74 28.82
C VAL A 1019 -11.61 9.69 28.31
N VAL A 1020 -12.38 8.73 28.81
CA VAL A 1020 -13.81 8.62 28.51
C VAL A 1020 -14.57 9.61 29.39
N VAL A 1021 -15.22 10.60 28.78
CA VAL A 1021 -16.28 11.37 29.44
C VAL A 1021 -17.52 10.47 29.51
N VAL A 1022 -18.06 10.30 30.70
CA VAL A 1022 -19.32 9.57 30.93
C VAL A 1022 -20.33 10.60 31.42
N ASP A 1023 -21.31 10.93 30.58
CA ASP A 1023 -22.41 11.80 30.96
C ASP A 1023 -23.35 11.08 31.95
N HIS A 1024 -23.92 11.84 32.88
CA HIS A 1024 -24.82 11.31 33.90
C HIS A 1024 -26.26 11.20 33.39
N GLU A 1025 -26.79 9.98 33.27
CA GLU A 1025 -28.24 9.76 33.30
C GLU A 1025 -28.75 9.74 34.76
N VAL A 1026 -29.94 10.29 34.98
CA VAL A 1026 -30.54 10.45 36.32
C VAL A 1026 -31.62 9.40 36.55
N ASP A 1027 -31.42 8.58 37.57
CA ASP A 1027 -32.37 7.58 38.04
C ASP A 1027 -33.69 8.22 38.50
N VAL A 1028 -34.82 7.88 37.85
CA VAL A 1028 -36.17 8.13 38.37
C VAL A 1028 -36.83 6.79 38.63
N LYS A 1029 -37.09 6.49 39.91
CA LYS A 1029 -37.56 5.17 40.36
C LYS A 1029 -39.01 4.87 39.92
N PRO A 1030 -39.35 3.59 39.71
CA PRO A 1030 -40.66 3.18 39.20
C PRO A 1030 -41.75 3.20 40.28
N SER A 1031 -42.98 3.53 39.87
CA SER A 1031 -44.21 3.24 40.61
C SER A 1031 -44.98 2.10 39.95
N SER A 1032 -45.24 1.04 40.71
CA SER A 1032 -45.93 -0.16 40.23
C SER A 1032 -47.44 -0.06 40.42
N GLN A 1033 -48.24 -0.44 39.43
CA GLN A 1033 -49.60 -0.93 39.66
C GLN A 1033 -49.98 -2.04 38.67
N LYS A 1034 -50.41 -3.19 39.21
CA LYS A 1034 -51.15 -4.21 38.47
C LYS A 1034 -52.64 -3.91 38.65
N VAL A 1035 -53.40 -3.89 37.56
CA VAL A 1035 -54.84 -4.19 37.57
C VAL A 1035 -55.13 -5.14 36.40
N THR A 1036 -56.15 -5.98 36.56
CA THR A 1036 -56.48 -7.13 35.71
C THR A 1036 -57.70 -6.88 34.82
N SER A 1037 -57.94 -7.82 33.88
CA SER A 1037 -59.16 -8.00 33.06
C SER A 1037 -59.50 -6.85 32.09
N SER A 1038 -60.35 -7.02 31.06
CA SER A 1038 -61.23 -8.15 30.70
C SER A 1038 -61.21 -8.48 29.18
N GLN A 1039 -62.06 -9.42 28.75
CA GLN A 1039 -62.16 -9.95 27.39
C GLN A 1039 -63.14 -9.16 26.48
N ASP A 1040 -63.13 -9.54 25.19
CA ASP A 1040 -64.28 -9.70 24.28
C ASP A 1040 -64.72 -8.62 23.25
N GLN A 1041 -64.67 -9.09 21.98
CA GLN A 1041 -65.72 -9.02 20.94
C GLN A 1041 -66.14 -7.69 20.24
N ALA A 1042 -65.46 -7.43 19.12
CA ALA A 1042 -65.98 -7.60 17.75
C ALA A 1042 -67.43 -7.15 17.37
N LYS A 1043 -67.51 -6.16 16.47
CA LYS A 1043 -68.53 -5.89 15.42
C LYS A 1043 -67.80 -5.12 14.30
N LYS A 1044 -67.75 -5.44 12.99
CA LYS A 1044 -68.42 -6.38 12.05
C LYS A 1044 -69.78 -5.92 11.47
N LYS A 1045 -69.79 -5.68 10.14
CA LYS A 1045 -70.89 -5.34 9.17
C LYS A 1045 -70.94 -3.87 8.71
N ARG A 1046 -71.44 -3.50 7.51
CA ARG A 1046 -71.53 -4.12 6.15
C ARG A 1046 -72.50 -3.25 5.31
N SER A 1047 -72.09 -2.77 4.13
CA SER A 1047 -72.95 -2.52 2.95
C SER A 1047 -72.04 -2.08 1.77
N VAL A 1048 -71.86 -2.79 0.65
CA VAL A 1048 -72.78 -3.38 -0.36
C VAL A 1048 -73.04 -2.42 -1.53
N ASP A 1049 -72.42 -2.74 -2.68
CA ASP A 1049 -72.83 -2.66 -4.09
C ASP A 1049 -73.41 -1.32 -4.65
N LEU A 1050 -73.17 -0.89 -5.91
CA LEU A 1050 -73.76 -1.47 -7.14
C LEU A 1050 -73.09 -0.95 -8.46
N ILE A 1051 -72.83 -1.88 -9.40
CA ILE A 1051 -72.99 -1.87 -10.89
C ILE A 1051 -72.45 -0.71 -11.79
N THR A 1052 -72.01 -1.13 -13.01
CA THR A 1052 -71.78 -0.41 -14.30
C THR A 1052 -70.37 0.14 -14.57
N GLY A 1053 -69.79 -0.03 -15.78
CA GLY A 1053 -70.12 -1.01 -16.84
C GLY A 1053 -69.66 -0.66 -18.27
N SER A 1054 -68.67 -1.40 -18.80
CA SER A 1054 -68.19 -1.36 -20.22
C SER A 1054 -67.57 -0.01 -20.65
N ALA A 1055 -66.86 0.19 -21.77
CA ALA A 1055 -66.45 -0.61 -22.95
C ALA A 1055 -65.17 0.06 -23.56
N SER A 1056 -64.38 -0.48 -24.51
CA SER A 1056 -64.07 -1.87 -24.94
C SER A 1056 -62.93 -1.87 -25.99
N SER A 1057 -62.26 -3.02 -26.15
CA SER A 1057 -61.44 -3.39 -27.33
C SER A 1057 -60.15 -2.57 -27.59
N ALA A 1058 -59.17 -3.06 -28.36
CA ALA A 1058 -59.07 -4.27 -29.18
C ALA A 1058 -57.66 -4.92 -29.04
N LYS A 1059 -57.54 -6.26 -28.92
CA LYS A 1059 -57.15 -7.21 -30.01
C LYS A 1059 -55.70 -7.03 -30.51
N ARG A 1060 -54.87 -8.08 -30.72
CA ARG A 1060 -55.11 -9.54 -30.83
C ARG A 1060 -53.78 -10.30 -30.55
N GLN A 1061 -53.77 -11.47 -29.90
CA GLN A 1061 -53.68 -12.84 -30.46
C GLN A 1061 -52.37 -13.17 -31.25
N ARG A 1062 -51.78 -14.39 -31.22
CA ARG A 1062 -52.32 -15.71 -30.82
C ARG A 1062 -51.25 -16.82 -30.61
N HIS A 1063 -51.53 -17.75 -29.69
CA HIS A 1063 -51.11 -19.19 -29.61
C HIS A 1063 -49.61 -19.59 -29.63
N GLY A 1064 -49.20 -20.70 -28.98
CA GLY A 1064 -49.91 -21.62 -28.07
C GLY A 1064 -49.15 -22.95 -27.81
N TYR A 1065 -49.67 -23.79 -26.88
CA TYR A 1065 -49.56 -25.28 -26.73
C TYR A 1065 -48.22 -26.01 -27.05
N VAL A 1066 -47.76 -27.04 -26.31
CA VAL A 1066 -48.49 -28.06 -25.50
C VAL A 1066 -48.05 -28.10 -24.01
N ASP A 1067 -47.78 -29.28 -23.41
CA ASP A 1067 -48.04 -29.60 -21.98
C ASP A 1067 -47.41 -30.97 -21.54
N VAL A 1068 -47.71 -31.44 -20.31
CA VAL A 1068 -47.47 -32.78 -19.68
C VAL A 1068 -45.97 -33.10 -19.33
N VAL A 1069 -45.54 -33.84 -18.28
CA VAL A 1069 -46.16 -34.85 -17.39
C VAL A 1069 -45.60 -34.86 -15.93
N ALA A 1070 -46.51 -35.05 -14.95
CA ALA A 1070 -46.41 -35.62 -13.58
C ALA A 1070 -45.34 -35.26 -12.50
N SER A 1071 -45.83 -35.25 -11.25
CA SER A 1071 -45.09 -35.41 -9.99
C SER A 1071 -44.90 -36.90 -9.62
N PRO A 1072 -44.14 -37.24 -8.55
CA PRO A 1072 -44.84 -37.47 -7.27
C PRO A 1072 -44.10 -36.94 -6.02
N SER A 1073 -44.79 -36.97 -4.88
CA SER A 1073 -44.35 -36.41 -3.58
C SER A 1073 -44.08 -37.46 -2.52
N VAL A 1074 -43.16 -37.18 -1.58
CA VAL A 1074 -43.01 -37.92 -0.30
C VAL A 1074 -42.93 -36.91 0.86
N LYS A 1075 -43.47 -37.27 2.03
CA LYS A 1075 -43.54 -36.43 3.26
C LYS A 1075 -42.76 -37.08 4.41
N SER A 1076 -42.04 -36.30 5.21
CA SER A 1076 -41.94 -36.53 6.67
C SER A 1076 -41.33 -35.35 7.45
N THR A 1077 -41.92 -35.10 8.62
CA THR A 1077 -41.66 -34.10 9.67
C THR A 1077 -40.23 -33.96 10.21
N PRO A 1078 -39.80 -32.76 10.66
CA PRO A 1078 -38.57 -32.53 11.43
C PRO A 1078 -38.80 -32.43 12.97
N PRO A 1079 -37.79 -32.77 13.81
CA PRO A 1079 -37.77 -32.44 15.24
C PRO A 1079 -37.14 -31.06 15.54
N LYS A 1080 -37.40 -30.50 16.73
CA LYS A 1080 -36.85 -29.20 17.19
C LYS A 1080 -35.44 -29.32 17.82
N PRO A 1081 -34.56 -28.33 17.66
CA PRO A 1081 -33.33 -28.19 18.46
C PRO A 1081 -33.57 -27.47 19.80
N PRO A 1082 -32.66 -27.61 20.79
CA PRO A 1082 -32.65 -26.82 22.02
C PRO A 1082 -31.98 -25.43 21.85
N ILE A 1083 -32.01 -24.62 22.90
CA ILE A 1083 -31.64 -23.19 22.94
C ILE A 1083 -30.36 -23.01 23.80
N ILE A 1084 -29.53 -21.98 23.55
CA ILE A 1084 -28.95 -21.02 24.54
C ILE A 1084 -27.63 -20.33 24.09
N ALA A 1085 -27.56 -19.02 24.37
CA ALA A 1085 -26.41 -18.11 24.53
C ALA A 1085 -25.33 -17.94 23.45
N SER A 1086 -25.35 -16.76 22.82
CA SER A 1086 -24.18 -16.04 22.33
C SER A 1086 -23.58 -15.13 23.41
N THR A 1087 -22.28 -14.82 23.31
CA THR A 1087 -21.57 -13.54 23.61
C THR A 1087 -20.05 -13.86 23.70
N SER A 1088 -19.18 -13.47 22.77
CA SER A 1088 -18.70 -12.14 22.34
C SER A 1088 -17.60 -11.52 23.24
N THR A 1089 -16.35 -11.63 22.79
CA THR A 1089 -15.20 -10.78 23.20
C THR A 1089 -15.41 -9.30 22.82
N PRO A 1090 -14.73 -8.34 23.48
CA PRO A 1090 -13.75 -7.50 22.74
C PRO A 1090 -12.45 -7.23 23.58
N PRO A 1091 -11.64 -6.13 23.44
CA PRO A 1091 -10.29 -6.26 22.84
C PRO A 1091 -9.10 -5.55 23.55
N HIS A 1092 -7.89 -5.71 23.01
CA HIS A 1092 -6.68 -4.88 23.26
C HIS A 1092 -6.69 -3.57 22.42
N PRO A 1093 -5.98 -2.47 22.80
CA PRO A 1093 -4.55 -2.25 22.39
C PRO A 1093 -3.65 -1.51 23.43
N VAL A 1094 -2.34 -1.80 23.60
CA VAL A 1094 -1.07 -1.33 22.94
C VAL A 1094 -0.54 0.06 23.43
N PRO A 1095 0.77 0.21 23.79
CA PRO A 1095 1.33 1.42 24.45
C PRO A 1095 2.34 2.23 23.60
N ASN A 1096 3.01 3.23 24.22
CA ASN A 1096 4.10 4.03 23.63
C ASN A 1096 5.11 4.53 24.71
N ASN A 1097 6.36 4.88 24.32
CA ASN A 1097 7.49 5.18 25.22
C ASN A 1097 8.14 6.56 24.97
N SER A 1098 8.87 7.10 25.96
CA SER A 1098 9.89 8.15 25.76
C SER A 1098 11.03 8.05 26.80
N ILE A 1099 12.19 8.63 26.49
CA ILE A 1099 13.50 8.41 27.13
C ILE A 1099 13.87 9.56 28.08
N GLU A 1100 14.75 9.32 29.06
CA GLU A 1100 15.57 10.36 29.70
C GLU A 1100 16.86 9.74 30.29
N ALA A 1101 17.88 10.57 30.55
CA ALA A 1101 19.20 10.14 31.03
C ALA A 1101 19.77 11.13 32.07
N THR A 1102 20.76 10.70 32.86
CA THR A 1102 21.34 11.47 33.98
C THR A 1102 22.84 11.17 34.15
N PRO A 1103 23.63 12.11 34.71
CA PRO A 1103 25.03 11.88 35.09
C PRO A 1103 25.18 11.48 36.56
N THR A 1104 26.33 10.90 36.91
CA THR A 1104 26.79 10.64 38.29
C THR A 1104 27.93 11.60 38.68
N ILE A 1105 28.18 11.70 39.98
CA ILE A 1105 29.29 12.45 40.61
C ILE A 1105 30.08 11.44 41.44
N ASP A 1106 31.41 11.55 41.44
CA ASP A 1106 32.32 10.80 42.33
C ASP A 1106 32.88 11.75 43.40
N ASP A 1107 33.13 11.22 44.61
CA ASP A 1107 33.61 11.99 45.76
C ASP A 1107 35.12 12.25 45.71
N ASP A 1108 35.54 13.39 45.15
CA ASP A 1108 36.84 13.99 45.45
C ASP A 1108 36.81 15.53 45.28
N GLY A 1109 37.44 16.25 46.21
CA GLY A 1109 37.15 17.67 46.49
C GLY A 1109 37.75 18.74 45.56
N MET A 1110 37.66 18.58 44.22
CA MET A 1110 38.03 19.62 43.24
C MET A 1110 37.09 19.65 42.02
N ASP A 1111 36.94 20.81 41.37
CA ASP A 1111 35.98 21.06 40.28
C ASP A 1111 36.18 20.16 39.04
N ALA A 1112 35.54 18.99 39.06
CA ALA A 1112 35.47 18.07 37.94
C ALA A 1112 34.51 18.60 36.85
N LYS A 1113 35.02 19.44 35.93
CA LYS A 1113 34.30 19.87 34.73
C LYS A 1113 33.72 18.67 33.99
N SER A 1114 32.42 18.69 33.69
CA SER A 1114 31.69 17.56 33.12
C SER A 1114 32.03 17.29 31.65
N PHE A 1115 33.13 16.55 31.42
CA PHE A 1115 33.56 16.14 30.09
C PHE A 1115 32.51 15.29 29.37
N VAL A 1116 32.00 15.77 28.24
CA VAL A 1116 31.10 15.01 27.38
C VAL A 1116 31.90 14.29 26.31
N VAL A 1117 31.75 12.96 26.26
CA VAL A 1117 32.43 12.11 25.29
C VAL A 1117 31.88 12.38 23.88
N CYS A 1118 32.75 12.70 22.92
CA CYS A 1118 32.35 12.92 21.53
C CYS A 1118 31.78 11.62 20.94
N ALA A 1119 30.57 11.68 20.38
CA ALA A 1119 29.92 10.51 19.81
C ALA A 1119 30.67 9.87 18.61
N ILE A 1120 31.58 10.59 17.93
CA ILE A 1120 32.49 10.03 16.92
C ILE A 1120 33.79 9.51 17.56
N CYS A 1121 34.77 10.39 17.84
CA CYS A 1121 36.14 9.98 18.22
C CYS A 1121 36.25 9.36 19.62
N LYS A 1122 35.18 9.41 20.44
CA LYS A 1122 35.11 8.93 21.83
C LYS A 1122 36.07 9.65 22.80
N GLU A 1123 36.69 10.75 22.38
CA GLU A 1123 37.49 11.60 23.27
C GLU A 1123 36.60 12.45 24.19
N LYS A 1124 37.10 12.76 25.39
CA LYS A 1124 36.44 13.60 26.39
C LYS A 1124 36.54 15.09 25.99
N SER A 1125 35.43 15.69 25.57
CA SER A 1125 35.34 17.12 25.19
C SER A 1125 34.86 17.96 26.37
N THR A 1126 35.59 19.02 26.73
CA THR A 1126 35.17 19.99 27.77
C THR A 1126 34.01 20.87 27.31
N ASN A 1127 33.98 21.25 26.03
CA ASN A 1127 32.83 21.82 25.34
C ASN A 1127 32.49 20.90 24.15
N PRO A 1128 31.40 20.12 24.19
CA PRO A 1128 30.83 19.49 23.01
C PRO A 1128 29.96 20.49 22.25
N ASN A 1129 29.92 20.40 20.94
CA ASN A 1129 28.91 21.09 20.13
C ASN A 1129 27.74 20.11 19.97
N ILE A 1130 26.56 20.49 20.47
CA ILE A 1130 25.37 19.64 20.54
C ILE A 1130 24.39 20.07 19.45
N ALA A 1131 24.02 19.15 18.55
CA ALA A 1131 22.98 19.43 17.56
C ALA A 1131 21.57 19.42 18.16
N ILE A 1132 20.63 20.05 17.46
CA ILE A 1132 19.20 20.06 17.82
C ILE A 1132 18.62 18.65 18.01
N CYS A 1133 19.17 17.65 17.32
CA CYS A 1133 18.86 16.23 17.50
C CYS A 1133 19.48 15.57 18.77
N GLY A 1134 19.97 16.38 19.72
CA GLY A 1134 20.58 15.94 20.99
C GLY A 1134 22.01 15.40 20.89
N HIS A 1135 22.57 15.22 19.68
CA HIS A 1135 23.86 14.56 19.51
C HIS A 1135 25.06 15.48 19.75
N ALA A 1136 25.89 15.12 20.74
CA ALA A 1136 27.11 15.81 21.15
C ALA A 1136 28.36 15.28 20.42
N CYS A 1137 29.18 16.17 19.85
CA CYS A 1137 30.51 15.86 19.31
C CYS A 1137 31.50 16.99 19.60
N CYS A 1138 32.80 16.70 19.63
CA CYS A 1138 33.82 17.75 19.80
C CYS A 1138 33.87 18.68 18.57
N LYS A 1139 34.36 19.91 18.77
CA LYS A 1139 34.45 20.94 17.72
C LYS A 1139 35.22 20.46 16.48
N HIS A 1140 36.29 19.67 16.66
CA HIS A 1140 37.08 19.12 15.55
C HIS A 1140 36.28 18.10 14.69
N CYS A 1141 35.67 17.08 15.31
CA CYS A 1141 34.86 16.10 14.59
C CYS A 1141 33.69 16.72 13.82
N TRP A 1142 33.07 17.78 14.37
CA TRP A 1142 32.08 18.56 13.62
C TRP A 1142 32.69 19.32 12.44
N VAL A 1143 33.80 20.04 12.63
CA VAL A 1143 34.42 20.84 11.56
C VAL A 1143 34.86 19.96 10.40
N GLU A 1144 35.51 18.82 10.65
CA GLU A 1144 35.90 17.89 9.58
C GLU A 1144 34.68 17.29 8.87
N TRP A 1145 33.61 16.98 9.60
CA TRP A 1145 32.38 16.48 8.97
C TRP A 1145 31.68 17.55 8.10
N LEU A 1146 31.61 18.80 8.58
CA LEU A 1146 30.96 19.91 7.89
C LEU A 1146 31.70 20.37 6.63
N LYS A 1147 33.02 20.12 6.52
CA LYS A 1147 33.77 20.25 5.26
C LYS A 1147 33.26 19.29 4.17
N VAL A 1148 32.59 18.20 4.54
CA VAL A 1148 32.10 17.16 3.62
C VAL A 1148 30.58 17.23 3.43
N LYS A 1149 29.79 17.39 4.51
CA LYS A 1149 28.31 17.48 4.46
C LYS A 1149 27.71 18.36 5.57
N LEU A 1150 26.70 19.17 5.22
CA LEU A 1150 25.88 19.96 6.14
C LEU A 1150 24.82 19.11 6.88
N GLU A 1151 25.28 18.05 7.54
CA GLU A 1151 24.46 17.03 8.23
C GLU A 1151 25.06 16.73 9.60
N CYS A 1152 24.26 16.23 10.55
CA CYS A 1152 24.76 15.79 11.84
C CYS A 1152 25.70 14.59 11.64
N PRO A 1153 26.94 14.61 12.18
CA PRO A 1153 27.89 13.53 11.96
C PRO A 1153 27.39 12.16 12.46
N VAL A 1154 26.51 12.16 13.46
CA VAL A 1154 25.95 10.96 14.11
C VAL A 1154 24.69 10.48 13.38
N CYS A 1155 23.59 11.21 13.46
CA CYS A 1155 22.28 10.78 12.92
C CYS A 1155 22.02 11.18 11.45
N ARG A 1156 22.92 11.94 10.81
CA ARG A 1156 22.82 12.42 9.42
C ARG A 1156 21.63 13.34 9.10
N GLU A 1157 20.94 13.83 10.12
CA GLU A 1157 19.91 14.87 9.99
C GLU A 1157 20.51 16.20 9.50
N LYS A 1158 19.85 16.89 8.57
CA LYS A 1158 20.39 18.09 7.90
C LYS A 1158 20.46 19.30 8.84
N VAL A 1159 21.65 19.88 9.00
CA VAL A 1159 21.88 21.02 9.90
C VAL A 1159 21.89 22.32 9.09
N ARG A 1160 20.97 23.23 9.42
CA ARG A 1160 20.85 24.53 8.72
C ARG A 1160 21.95 25.51 9.19
N PRO A 1161 22.48 26.39 8.32
CA PRO A 1161 23.53 27.37 8.70
C PRO A 1161 23.15 28.40 9.78
N VAL A 1162 21.87 28.48 10.18
CA VAL A 1162 21.47 29.29 11.35
C VAL A 1162 21.68 28.52 12.66
N HIS A 1163 21.45 27.20 12.66
CA HIS A 1163 21.70 26.33 13.81
C HIS A 1163 23.19 26.15 14.05
N LEU A 1164 24.01 26.07 12.99
CA LEU A 1164 25.47 26.07 13.11
C LEU A 1164 26.01 27.32 13.81
N ARG A 1165 25.39 28.50 13.62
CA ARG A 1165 25.79 29.69 14.39
C ARG A 1165 25.47 29.55 15.88
N GLN A 1166 24.35 28.94 16.25
CA GLN A 1166 23.97 28.67 17.64
C GLN A 1166 24.73 27.51 18.30
N MET A 1167 25.60 26.81 17.56
CA MET A 1167 26.38 25.65 18.05
C MET A 1167 27.88 25.92 18.16
N PHE A 1168 28.35 27.09 17.71
CA PHE A 1168 29.79 27.43 17.59
C PHE A 1168 30.13 28.86 18.07
N LEU A 1169 29.11 29.69 18.32
CA LEU A 1169 29.15 30.90 19.13
C LEU A 1169 28.80 30.51 20.58
#